data_AF-A0A3M1IEC8-F1
#
_entry.id   AF-A0A3M1IEC8-F1
#
_cell.length_a   1.000
_cell.length_b   1.000
_cell.length_c   1.000
_cell.angle_alpha   90.00
_cell.angle_beta   90.00
_cell.angle_gamma   90.00
#
_symmetry.space_group_name_H-M   'P 1'
#
loop_
_entity.id
_entity.type
_entity.pdbx_description
1 polymer ?
#
loop_
_entity_poly.entity_id
_entity_poly.type
_entity_poly.pdbx_seq_one_letter_code
_entity_poly.pdbx_strand_id
1 'polypeptide(L)'
;MSFWQYLLVVLLSFSLSQCSEHRVSLPERPHQPWVFRSVLDAQPRILTIALHDDLWLAYQTKTGSLVKAWRGGVNFDGAVYTTVHGPQPSSLGDAWFENVYPNPWRIVRGKQEERPEVQFRGHRFQNGQVRLLYELRLNPEEIITVAEKPEYVTNEFGQTGLQRTFTTANVPEGVDVLFLTNMQALPTASNLRTNAEWVSRDTKSFGETALVNVDGALRLVPNGTTELTALFAAKPMLPNANKVVGAEDEERRPLGYRLIARSDCRSCHNTYLQTIGPSYVDVATRYRNTEDNVEMLVNKVLQGGAGNWGEAAMTPHPDLPPAQARAMVEYIMSLDAEEEAALAAIEAQGGYAAADVLPATDLPEQGFLPGAVARAIRIAPGVRSLDDINWSKAALFAGVIPHIEFYNADFGDLTDHFAIEVTGYLRIPKTNNYTFRLTSDDGSALYIDDQLIIKNDGLHGDVAMDGEVVLAEGFHPVRVRFFESGGGASFRLAWRSFETETFEIVPSSVLMHRREDQPAVNSTALAKSVVIPGDGEALNGVHPSYTLTQARPDGFAPKVAGMDFLPDGRLVISTWDPDGAVYVLDGVSTGDPGKISYRKIASGLAEPLGLKVVDGDIYVLQKQELTHLIDHDGDEEIDEYRTLSNDWTVSANFHEFAFGLAFQEPYFYATLAIGILPGGASAPNQPKDRGKAVRIHRETGQMEIVAEGLRTPNGIGVGIDNEIFIADNQGDWLPACKILHLSEGAFFGSRAVDSARVSQLPMKPPVVWLPQDEIGNSPTTPSYLNDGPYAGQMIHGEVTHGGVKRVFVEKVNGEYQGAVFRFIQGLEAGINRLVWGPDSALYVGGIGSTGNWQHSGKLWYGLQRLKYNGKPTFEMLKVSARTNGMEIELTEALDERFGADPTAYEVQQWYYQPTADYGGPKLDQQDVAVRSVHISDDRKKIFLELPGLKEGYVVYIHLPYHWTSTNGQPLWSTEAWYTLN
;
A
#
# COMPACT_ATOMS: atom_id res chain seq x y z
N MET A 1 -34.44 65.90 43.63
CA MET A 1 -35.04 65.86 42.27
C MET A 1 -34.23 64.86 41.46
N SER A 2 -34.44 63.56 41.64
CA SER A 2 -35.50 62.71 41.06
C SER A 2 -35.34 62.49 39.56
N PHE A 3 -34.58 61.47 39.15
CA PHE A 3 -34.90 60.57 38.02
C PHE A 3 -34.01 59.30 37.96
N TRP A 4 -33.40 58.89 39.09
CA TRP A 4 -32.45 57.76 39.16
C TRP A 4 -32.72 56.81 40.35
N GLN A 5 -33.98 56.43 40.60
CA GLN A 5 -34.26 55.54 41.74
C GLN A 5 -35.50 54.62 41.63
N TYR A 6 -35.99 54.33 40.42
CA TYR A 6 -37.11 53.41 40.21
C TYR A 6 -36.85 52.31 39.16
N LEU A 7 -35.60 51.89 39.01
CA LEU A 7 -35.25 50.66 38.28
C LEU A 7 -34.30 49.74 39.09
N LEU A 8 -34.46 49.76 40.42
CA LEU A 8 -34.04 48.69 41.32
C LEU A 8 -35.34 48.16 41.96
N VAL A 9 -35.48 46.84 42.12
CA VAL A 9 -36.55 46.09 42.85
C VAL A 9 -37.50 45.18 42.02
N VAL A 10 -37.17 44.77 40.78
CA VAL A 10 -37.84 43.58 40.15
C VAL A 10 -36.87 42.52 39.60
N LEU A 11 -35.59 42.53 39.99
CA LEU A 11 -34.62 41.50 39.62
C LEU A 11 -33.90 40.98 40.86
N LEU A 12 -34.59 40.15 41.66
CA LEU A 12 -33.96 39.38 42.75
C LEU A 12 -34.90 38.26 43.24
N SER A 13 -35.27 37.35 42.33
CA SER A 13 -35.76 36.01 42.69
C SER A 13 -35.98 35.16 41.43
N PHE A 14 -34.89 34.82 40.74
CA PHE A 14 -34.85 33.57 39.98
C PHE A 14 -33.57 32.85 40.38
N SER A 15 -33.77 31.81 41.19
CA SER A 15 -32.78 30.81 41.55
C SER A 15 -32.05 30.32 40.29
N LEU A 16 -30.75 30.60 40.23
CA LEU A 16 -29.82 29.86 39.39
C LEU A 16 -29.81 28.41 39.88
N SER A 17 -30.71 27.59 39.35
CA SER A 17 -30.45 26.16 39.22
C SER A 17 -29.32 26.04 38.21
N GLN A 18 -28.08 26.02 38.68
CA GLN A 18 -26.99 25.44 37.91
C GLN A 18 -27.39 23.97 37.66
N CYS A 19 -27.91 23.69 36.47
CA CYS A 19 -27.78 22.37 35.90
C CYS A 19 -26.29 22.14 35.73
N SER A 20 -25.66 21.46 36.68
CA SER A 20 -24.42 20.76 36.41
C SER A 20 -24.74 19.76 35.31
N GLU A 21 -24.37 20.07 34.07
CA GLU A 21 -24.15 19.01 33.09
C GLU A 21 -23.07 18.12 33.71
N HIS A 22 -23.51 17.02 34.32
CA HIS A 22 -22.64 15.91 34.62
C HIS A 22 -22.12 15.43 33.26
N ARG A 23 -20.96 15.93 32.83
CA ARG A 23 -20.14 15.25 31.84
C ARG A 23 -19.84 13.88 32.44
N VAL A 24 -20.58 12.88 32.00
CA VAL A 24 -20.27 11.48 32.28
C VAL A 24 -18.87 11.27 31.71
N SER A 25 -17.89 11.02 32.58
CA SER A 25 -16.54 10.70 32.13
C SER A 25 -16.64 9.43 31.28
N LEU A 26 -16.30 9.54 30.00
CA LEU A 26 -16.27 8.39 29.12
C LEU A 26 -15.26 7.37 29.66
N PRO A 27 -15.52 6.06 29.54
CA PRO A 27 -14.56 5.05 29.95
C PRO A 27 -13.26 5.23 29.16
N GLU A 28 -12.12 5.28 29.86
CA GLU A 28 -10.82 5.28 29.20
C GLU A 28 -10.62 3.92 28.50
N ARG A 29 -10.29 3.94 27.20
CA ARG A 29 -10.07 2.73 26.40
C ARG A 29 -8.56 2.60 26.10
N PRO A 30 -7.95 1.41 26.29
CA PRO A 30 -6.50 1.24 26.23
C PRO A 30 -5.92 1.23 24.80
N HIS A 31 -6.77 1.27 23.78
CA HIS A 31 -6.38 1.20 22.36
C HIS A 31 -7.32 2.04 21.51
N GLN A 32 -6.85 2.57 20.37
CA GLN A 32 -7.71 3.18 19.36
C GLN A 32 -7.30 2.64 17.97
N PRO A 33 -8.24 2.12 17.16
CA PRO A 33 -9.65 1.86 17.49
C PRO A 33 -9.80 0.80 18.61
N TRP A 34 -10.69 1.03 19.57
CA TRP A 34 -10.91 0.08 20.67
C TRP A 34 -11.90 -1.05 20.32
N VAL A 35 -12.64 -0.91 19.22
CA VAL A 35 -13.44 -1.97 18.60
C VAL A 35 -12.96 -2.12 17.17
N PHE A 36 -12.50 -3.31 16.80
CA PHE A 36 -11.97 -3.54 15.45
C PHE A 36 -12.12 -4.98 15.01
N ARG A 37 -12.13 -5.20 13.70
CA ARG A 37 -12.18 -6.52 13.09
C ARG A 37 -10.80 -6.96 12.65
N SER A 38 -10.52 -8.25 12.76
CA SER A 38 -9.27 -8.82 12.26
C SER A 38 -9.38 -10.33 12.05
N VAL A 39 -8.30 -10.93 11.53
CA VAL A 39 -8.02 -12.34 11.77
C VAL A 39 -7.20 -12.40 13.05
N LEU A 40 -7.79 -12.84 14.17
CA LEU A 40 -7.12 -12.90 15.47
C LEU A 40 -6.86 -14.37 15.82
N ASP A 41 -5.66 -14.70 16.27
CA ASP A 41 -5.33 -16.06 16.75
C ASP A 41 -5.63 -17.13 15.68
N ALA A 42 -5.33 -16.80 14.40
CA ALA A 42 -5.66 -17.60 13.21
C ALA A 42 -7.16 -17.90 13.02
N GLN A 43 -8.04 -17.12 13.65
CA GLN A 43 -9.49 -17.20 13.45
C GLN A 43 -9.97 -15.98 12.66
N PRO A 44 -10.62 -16.17 11.49
CA PRO A 44 -11.27 -15.07 10.79
C PRO A 44 -12.57 -14.69 11.51
N ARG A 45 -13.18 -13.56 11.11
CA ARG A 45 -14.49 -13.13 11.60
C ARG A 45 -14.51 -12.75 13.08
N ILE A 46 -13.37 -12.29 13.60
CA ILE A 46 -13.24 -11.83 14.98
C ILE A 46 -13.46 -10.32 15.06
N LEU A 47 -14.34 -9.92 15.97
CA LEU A 47 -14.47 -8.55 16.46
C LEU A 47 -13.77 -8.48 17.82
N THR A 48 -12.70 -7.70 17.89
CA THR A 48 -11.93 -7.45 19.11
C THR A 48 -12.42 -6.18 19.80
N ILE A 49 -12.55 -6.23 21.13
CA ILE A 49 -12.99 -5.09 21.96
C ILE A 49 -12.00 -4.91 23.10
N ALA A 50 -11.31 -3.77 23.13
CA ALA A 50 -10.37 -3.38 24.16
C ALA A 50 -11.10 -2.54 25.23
N LEU A 51 -11.65 -3.18 26.26
CA LEU A 51 -12.43 -2.48 27.29
C LEU A 51 -11.54 -1.83 28.36
N HIS A 52 -10.45 -2.50 28.73
CA HIS A 52 -9.47 -2.09 29.74
C HIS A 52 -8.15 -2.87 29.53
N ASP A 53 -7.00 -2.39 30.03
CA ASP A 53 -5.71 -3.11 29.96
C ASP A 53 -5.79 -4.55 30.52
N ASP A 54 -6.65 -4.73 31.53
CA ASP A 54 -6.90 -6.02 32.15
C ASP A 54 -8.01 -6.85 31.49
N LEU A 55 -8.74 -6.30 30.51
CA LEU A 55 -9.88 -6.97 29.89
C LEU A 55 -10.07 -6.60 28.41
N TRP A 56 -9.61 -7.50 27.56
CA TRP A 56 -9.87 -7.52 26.13
C TRP A 56 -10.78 -8.68 25.78
N LEU A 57 -11.62 -8.50 24.76
CA LEU A 57 -12.62 -9.48 24.31
C LEU A 57 -12.45 -9.79 22.83
N ALA A 58 -12.74 -11.04 22.45
CA ALA A 58 -12.80 -11.48 21.06
C ALA A 58 -14.15 -12.17 20.80
N TYR A 59 -14.94 -11.64 19.86
CA TYR A 59 -16.23 -12.18 19.46
C TYR A 59 -16.18 -12.80 18.07
N GLN A 60 -16.70 -14.02 17.92
CA GLN A 60 -16.91 -14.66 16.63
C GLN A 60 -18.22 -14.13 16.02
N THR A 61 -18.10 -13.27 15.01
CA THR A 61 -19.23 -12.55 14.40
C THR A 61 -20.17 -13.47 13.63
N LYS A 62 -19.76 -14.67 13.19
CA LYS A 62 -20.68 -15.62 12.57
C LYS A 62 -21.66 -16.27 13.56
N THR A 63 -21.30 -16.35 14.84
CA THR A 63 -22.05 -17.15 15.83
C THR A 63 -22.48 -16.35 17.06
N GLY A 64 -21.98 -15.12 17.23
CA GLY A 64 -22.19 -14.31 18.43
C GLY A 64 -21.54 -14.89 19.67
N SER A 65 -20.57 -15.79 19.53
CA SER A 65 -19.82 -16.33 20.66
C SER A 65 -18.73 -15.37 21.10
N LEU A 66 -18.70 -15.00 22.38
CA LEU A 66 -17.48 -14.47 23.01
C LEU A 66 -16.49 -15.64 23.07
N VAL A 67 -15.43 -15.60 22.27
CA VAL A 67 -14.44 -16.68 22.13
C VAL A 67 -13.44 -16.63 23.27
N LYS A 68 -12.97 -15.43 23.62
CA LYS A 68 -11.88 -15.22 24.56
C LYS A 68 -12.04 -13.90 25.30
N ALA A 69 -11.69 -13.90 26.59
CA ALA A 69 -11.44 -12.69 27.36
C ALA A 69 -10.07 -12.80 28.06
N TRP A 70 -9.21 -11.81 27.89
CA TRP A 70 -7.83 -11.89 28.37
C TRP A 70 -7.31 -10.57 28.92
N ARG A 71 -6.19 -10.65 29.63
CA ARG A 71 -5.43 -9.50 30.14
C ARG A 71 -4.26 -9.23 29.19
N GLY A 72 -4.05 -7.98 28.79
CA GLY A 72 -2.90 -7.58 27.97
C GLY A 72 -3.33 -6.77 26.74
N GLY A 73 -3.07 -7.29 25.54
CA GLY A 73 -3.34 -6.57 24.29
C GLY A 73 -3.36 -7.46 23.06
N VAL A 74 -3.10 -6.88 21.89
CA VAL A 74 -2.93 -7.59 20.61
C VAL A 74 -1.57 -7.25 20.03
N ASN A 75 -0.85 -8.27 19.57
CA ASN A 75 0.30 -8.12 18.71
C ASN A 75 -0.20 -7.99 17.27
N PHE A 76 -0.01 -6.82 16.68
CA PHE A 76 -0.42 -6.50 15.32
C PHE A 76 0.69 -6.81 14.34
N ASP A 77 0.85 -8.09 14.00
CA ASP A 77 1.70 -8.51 12.90
C ASP A 77 0.89 -8.75 11.62
N GLY A 78 1.54 -8.56 10.48
CA GLY A 78 1.02 -8.94 9.17
C GLY A 78 1.16 -7.85 8.12
N ALA A 79 0.73 -8.14 6.90
CA ALA A 79 0.93 -7.29 5.73
C ALA A 79 0.44 -5.84 5.94
N VAL A 80 -0.71 -5.68 6.62
CA VAL A 80 -1.30 -4.36 6.91
C VAL A 80 -0.54 -3.59 7.99
N TYR A 81 0.05 -4.30 8.97
CA TYR A 81 0.58 -3.72 10.20
C TYR A 81 2.10 -3.55 10.18
N THR A 82 2.81 -4.62 9.83
CA THR A 82 4.28 -4.68 9.84
C THR A 82 4.88 -4.97 8.47
N THR A 83 4.04 -5.09 7.42
CA THR A 83 4.42 -5.49 6.04
C THR A 83 4.92 -6.93 5.90
N VAL A 84 5.01 -7.68 7.00
CA VAL A 84 5.47 -9.07 7.00
C VAL A 84 4.39 -9.99 6.42
N HIS A 85 4.76 -10.82 5.45
CA HIS A 85 3.88 -11.85 4.91
C HIS A 85 3.74 -13.02 5.89
N GLY A 86 2.51 -13.45 6.16
CA GLY A 86 2.25 -14.67 6.93
C GLY A 86 1.64 -14.46 8.32
N PRO A 87 2.25 -13.69 9.25
CA PRO A 87 1.67 -13.51 10.56
C PRO A 87 0.41 -12.65 10.46
N GLN A 88 -0.55 -12.95 11.32
CA GLN A 88 -1.79 -12.21 11.50
C GLN A 88 -1.88 -11.83 12.98
N PRO A 89 -2.73 -10.86 13.36
CA PRO A 89 -2.86 -10.44 14.73
C PRO A 89 -3.02 -11.61 15.72
N SER A 90 -2.32 -11.52 16.84
CA SER A 90 -2.37 -12.52 17.92
C SER A 90 -2.61 -11.84 19.27
N SER A 91 -3.35 -12.50 20.14
CA SER A 91 -3.57 -12.00 21.50
C SER A 91 -2.26 -12.04 22.30
N LEU A 92 -2.05 -11.01 23.13
CA LEU A 92 -0.92 -10.91 24.06
C LEU A 92 -1.44 -11.03 25.50
N GLY A 93 -0.90 -12.01 26.23
CA GLY A 93 -1.21 -12.26 27.64
C GLY A 93 -2.23 -13.37 27.86
N ASP A 94 -2.29 -13.84 29.11
CA ASP A 94 -3.07 -15.00 29.53
C ASP A 94 -4.56 -14.66 29.65
N ALA A 95 -5.40 -15.68 29.42
CA ALA A 95 -6.85 -15.52 29.40
C ALA A 95 -7.50 -15.70 30.78
N TRP A 96 -8.55 -14.92 31.00
CA TRP A 96 -9.53 -15.14 32.06
C TRP A 96 -10.52 -16.23 31.67
N PHE A 97 -10.87 -16.23 30.38
CA PHE A 97 -11.95 -17.02 29.84
C PHE A 97 -11.64 -17.40 28.39
N GLU A 98 -11.80 -18.69 28.09
CA GLU A 98 -11.96 -19.20 26.73
C GLU A 98 -13.25 -19.99 26.66
N ASN A 99 -14.06 -19.74 25.63
CA ASN A 99 -15.39 -20.32 25.53
C ASN A 99 -15.35 -21.70 24.90
N VAL A 100 -16.01 -22.67 25.52
CA VAL A 100 -16.16 -24.01 24.97
C VAL A 100 -17.34 -24.12 24.00
N TYR A 101 -18.19 -23.09 23.93
CA TYR A 101 -19.38 -23.04 23.08
C TYR A 101 -19.17 -22.13 21.85
N PRO A 102 -18.71 -22.68 20.71
CA PRO A 102 -18.61 -21.90 19.47
C PRO A 102 -19.98 -21.43 18.96
N ASN A 103 -21.07 -22.09 19.38
CA ASN A 103 -22.45 -21.79 19.00
C ASN A 103 -23.31 -21.71 20.27
N PRO A 104 -23.40 -20.53 20.91
CA PRO A 104 -23.94 -20.41 22.27
C PRO A 104 -25.47 -20.33 22.32
N TRP A 105 -26.13 -19.94 21.22
CA TRP A 105 -27.58 -19.69 21.22
C TRP A 105 -28.40 -20.97 21.14
N ARG A 106 -29.43 -21.09 21.99
CA ARG A 106 -30.48 -22.09 21.91
C ARG A 106 -31.84 -21.45 22.10
N ILE A 107 -32.84 -21.97 21.41
CA ILE A 107 -34.23 -21.63 21.59
C ILE A 107 -34.94 -22.83 22.18
N VAL A 108 -35.75 -22.64 23.22
CA VAL A 108 -36.52 -23.72 23.85
C VAL A 108 -38.01 -23.43 23.69
N ARG A 109 -38.74 -24.39 23.13
CA ARG A 109 -40.21 -24.39 23.04
C ARG A 109 -40.76 -25.64 23.71
N GLY A 110 -41.40 -25.48 24.87
CA GLY A 110 -41.85 -26.60 25.68
C GLY A 110 -40.70 -27.51 26.13
N LYS A 111 -40.55 -28.69 25.51
CA LYS A 111 -39.46 -29.65 25.80
C LYS A 111 -38.41 -29.76 24.68
N GLN A 112 -38.60 -29.04 23.58
CA GLN A 112 -37.69 -29.09 22.43
C GLN A 112 -36.68 -27.95 22.54
N GLU A 113 -35.40 -28.27 22.43
CA GLU A 113 -34.28 -27.33 22.31
C GLU A 113 -33.83 -27.34 20.84
N GLU A 114 -33.82 -26.17 20.21
CA GLU A 114 -33.41 -25.99 18.82
C GLU A 114 -32.30 -24.93 18.72
N ARG A 115 -31.51 -25.02 17.65
CA ARG A 115 -30.43 -24.07 17.38
C ARG A 115 -30.90 -23.08 16.31
N PRO A 116 -30.92 -21.77 16.59
CA PRO A 116 -31.26 -20.77 15.59
C PRO A 116 -30.12 -20.58 14.60
N GLU A 117 -30.45 -20.10 13.40
CA GLU A 117 -29.49 -19.42 12.55
C GLU A 117 -29.17 -18.06 13.17
N VAL A 118 -27.89 -17.74 13.28
CA VAL A 118 -27.42 -16.49 13.89
C VAL A 118 -26.94 -15.57 12.80
N GLN A 119 -27.48 -14.36 12.76
CA GLN A 119 -27.04 -13.31 11.86
C GLN A 119 -26.54 -12.13 12.68
N PHE A 120 -25.24 -11.84 12.59
CA PHE A 120 -24.68 -10.63 13.16
C PHE A 120 -25.03 -9.44 12.28
N ARG A 121 -25.70 -8.46 12.86
CA ARG A 121 -26.13 -7.22 12.20
C ARG A 121 -25.13 -6.09 12.36
N GLY A 122 -24.03 -6.32 13.06
CA GLY A 122 -22.98 -5.34 13.26
C GLY A 122 -22.93 -4.83 14.69
N HIS A 123 -22.36 -3.66 14.87
CA HIS A 123 -22.21 -3.04 16.17
C HIS A 123 -22.53 -1.54 16.12
N ARG A 124 -22.95 -1.01 17.27
CA ARG A 124 -23.31 0.40 17.44
C ARG A 124 -22.62 1.00 18.66
N PHE A 125 -22.10 2.21 18.53
CA PHE A 125 -21.56 3.01 19.62
C PHE A 125 -22.66 3.85 20.27
N GLN A 126 -22.62 3.96 21.59
CA GLN A 126 -23.49 4.87 22.34
C GLN A 126 -22.83 5.22 23.68
N ASN A 127 -22.60 6.51 23.94
CA ASN A 127 -22.02 7.02 25.19
C ASN A 127 -20.68 6.33 25.56
N GLY A 128 -19.79 6.11 24.57
CA GLY A 128 -18.50 5.44 24.77
C GLY A 128 -18.59 3.93 25.03
N GLN A 129 -19.75 3.31 24.83
CA GLN A 129 -19.97 1.87 24.95
C GLN A 129 -20.36 1.27 23.59
N VAL A 130 -20.11 -0.02 23.40
CA VAL A 130 -20.44 -0.74 22.17
C VAL A 130 -21.58 -1.72 22.43
N ARG A 131 -22.53 -1.78 21.51
CA ARG A 131 -23.60 -2.78 21.47
C ARG A 131 -23.42 -3.66 20.25
N LEU A 132 -23.38 -4.96 20.45
CA LEU A 132 -23.33 -5.98 19.42
C LEU A 132 -24.76 -6.39 19.07
N LEU A 133 -25.10 -6.41 17.78
CA LEU A 133 -26.47 -6.61 17.29
C LEU A 133 -26.57 -7.97 16.60
N TYR A 134 -27.52 -8.80 17.03
CA TYR A 134 -27.77 -10.13 16.49
C TYR A 134 -29.24 -10.34 16.15
N GLU A 135 -29.48 -11.14 15.13
CA GLU A 135 -30.77 -11.77 14.86
C GLU A 135 -30.62 -13.28 15.02
N LEU A 136 -31.56 -13.88 15.76
CA LEU A 136 -31.72 -15.32 15.90
C LEU A 136 -32.93 -15.72 15.07
N ARG A 137 -32.67 -16.37 13.93
CA ARG A 137 -33.69 -16.79 12.96
C ARG A 137 -34.02 -18.26 13.18
N LEU A 138 -35.31 -18.54 13.35
CA LEU A 138 -35.81 -19.92 13.42
C LEU A 138 -36.42 -20.34 12.08
N ASN A 139 -37.08 -19.40 11.44
CA ASN A 139 -37.58 -19.49 10.08
C ASN A 139 -37.61 -18.06 9.49
N PRO A 140 -37.99 -17.87 8.20
CA PRO A 140 -38.01 -16.54 7.58
C PRO A 140 -38.95 -15.51 8.25
N GLU A 141 -39.96 -15.96 9.00
CA GLU A 141 -40.99 -15.09 9.62
C GLU A 141 -40.72 -14.84 11.12
N GLU A 142 -40.00 -15.73 11.80
CA GLU A 142 -39.70 -15.67 13.23
C GLU A 142 -38.24 -15.27 13.51
N ILE A 143 -38.06 -13.98 13.83
CA ILE A 143 -36.77 -13.36 14.09
C ILE A 143 -36.76 -12.74 15.49
N ILE A 144 -35.88 -13.24 16.35
CA ILE A 144 -35.61 -12.66 17.67
C ILE A 144 -34.39 -11.75 17.57
N THR A 145 -34.50 -10.50 17.98
CA THR A 145 -33.35 -9.58 18.00
C THR A 145 -32.69 -9.59 19.37
N VAL A 146 -31.36 -9.59 19.40
CA VAL A 146 -30.57 -9.52 20.63
C VAL A 146 -29.53 -8.41 20.50
N ALA A 147 -29.50 -7.50 21.46
CA ALA A 147 -28.42 -6.54 21.62
C ALA A 147 -27.60 -6.89 22.86
N GLU A 148 -26.28 -7.06 22.71
CA GLU A 148 -25.35 -7.33 23.80
C GLU A 148 -24.43 -6.14 24.02
N LYS A 149 -24.29 -5.70 25.28
CA LYS A 149 -23.34 -4.67 25.71
C LYS A 149 -22.34 -5.27 26.70
N PRO A 150 -21.09 -5.53 26.29
CA PRO A 150 -20.02 -5.90 27.22
C PRO A 150 -19.38 -4.65 27.84
N GLU A 151 -19.00 -4.71 29.12
CA GLU A 151 -18.29 -3.64 29.81
C GLU A 151 -17.34 -4.17 30.90
N TYR A 152 -16.23 -3.44 31.10
CA TYR A 152 -15.32 -3.68 32.21
C TYR A 152 -15.96 -3.17 33.50
N VAL A 153 -15.96 -4.01 34.54
CA VAL A 153 -16.40 -3.62 35.87
C VAL A 153 -15.36 -4.02 36.89
N THR A 154 -15.36 -3.32 38.02
CA THR A 154 -14.50 -3.63 39.16
C THR A 154 -15.32 -3.59 40.44
N ASN A 155 -14.87 -4.32 41.46
CA ASN A 155 -15.43 -4.23 42.80
C ASN A 155 -14.58 -3.32 43.70
N GLU A 156 -15.00 -3.18 44.96
CA GLU A 156 -14.29 -2.38 45.98
C GLU A 156 -12.84 -2.84 46.24
N PHE A 157 -12.47 -4.04 45.80
CA PHE A 157 -11.13 -4.61 45.94
C PHE A 157 -10.30 -4.52 44.66
N GLY A 158 -10.79 -3.85 43.61
CA GLY A 158 -10.09 -3.72 42.34
C GLY A 158 -10.07 -5.01 41.50
N GLN A 159 -10.93 -5.98 41.77
CA GLN A 159 -10.97 -7.22 40.98
C GLN A 159 -11.52 -6.96 39.57
N THR A 160 -10.79 -7.40 38.55
CA THR A 160 -11.22 -7.36 37.15
C THR A 160 -12.50 -8.16 36.95
N GLY A 161 -13.50 -7.53 36.34
CA GLY A 161 -14.77 -8.15 36.02
C GLY A 161 -15.27 -7.81 34.63
N LEU A 162 -16.04 -8.75 34.08
CA LEU A 162 -16.77 -8.59 32.82
C LEU A 162 -18.27 -8.57 33.13
N GLN A 163 -18.93 -7.46 32.81
CA GLN A 163 -20.39 -7.37 32.78
C GLN A 163 -20.87 -7.48 31.32
N ARG A 164 -21.88 -8.32 31.08
CA ARG A 164 -22.56 -8.45 29.80
C ARG A 164 -24.04 -8.18 30.02
N THR A 165 -24.57 -7.17 29.32
CA THR A 165 -25.99 -6.81 29.35
C THR A 165 -26.63 -7.20 28.02
N PHE A 166 -27.60 -8.11 28.05
CA PHE A 166 -28.37 -8.54 26.89
C PHE A 166 -29.75 -7.88 26.92
N THR A 167 -30.22 -7.42 25.77
CA THR A 167 -31.60 -6.98 25.58
C THR A 167 -32.19 -7.78 24.44
N THR A 168 -33.29 -8.50 24.70
CA THR A 168 -34.01 -9.25 23.67
C THR A 168 -35.27 -8.50 23.24
N ALA A 169 -35.70 -8.69 22.00
CA ALA A 169 -37.00 -8.25 21.52
C ALA A 169 -37.56 -9.26 20.50
N ASN A 170 -38.87 -9.22 20.29
CA ASN A 170 -39.62 -10.14 19.44
C ASN A 170 -39.51 -11.62 19.87
N VAL A 171 -39.30 -11.88 21.16
CA VAL A 171 -39.36 -13.25 21.71
C VAL A 171 -40.83 -13.69 21.77
N PRO A 172 -41.24 -14.76 21.06
CA PRO A 172 -42.62 -15.22 21.08
C PRO A 172 -43.05 -15.73 22.46
N GLU A 173 -44.35 -15.69 22.74
CA GLU A 173 -44.89 -16.21 24.01
C GLU A 173 -44.59 -17.70 24.18
N GLY A 174 -44.13 -18.10 25.37
CA GLY A 174 -43.79 -19.49 25.69
C GLY A 174 -42.46 -19.99 25.09
N VAL A 175 -41.65 -19.10 24.53
CA VAL A 175 -40.33 -19.40 23.98
C VAL A 175 -39.23 -18.85 24.91
N ASP A 176 -38.27 -19.68 25.27
CA ASP A 176 -37.08 -19.24 26.00
C ASP A 176 -35.88 -19.10 25.07
N VAL A 177 -35.06 -18.07 25.32
CA VAL A 177 -33.75 -17.90 24.69
C VAL A 177 -32.68 -18.25 25.71
N LEU A 178 -31.91 -19.31 25.46
CA LEU A 178 -30.79 -19.70 26.30
C LEU A 178 -29.46 -19.31 25.63
N PHE A 179 -28.57 -18.69 26.40
CA PHE A 179 -27.20 -18.41 26.01
C PHE A 179 -26.24 -19.31 26.80
N LEU A 180 -25.62 -20.28 26.11
CA LEU A 180 -24.64 -21.20 26.68
C LEU A 180 -23.29 -20.49 26.82
N THR A 181 -22.71 -20.56 28.01
CA THR A 181 -21.36 -20.04 28.30
C THR A 181 -20.74 -20.82 29.43
N ASN A 182 -19.42 -20.86 29.46
CA ASN A 182 -18.67 -21.15 30.66
C ASN A 182 -18.12 -19.84 31.24
N MET A 183 -17.65 -19.86 32.48
CA MET A 183 -16.87 -18.78 33.10
C MET A 183 -15.77 -19.42 33.92
N GLN A 184 -14.53 -19.14 33.54
CA GLN A 184 -13.33 -19.75 34.13
C GLN A 184 -12.63 -18.76 35.06
N ALA A 185 -11.65 -19.26 35.81
CA ALA A 185 -10.82 -18.46 36.72
C ALA A 185 -11.61 -17.63 37.76
N LEU A 186 -12.74 -18.17 38.26
CA LEU A 186 -13.53 -17.52 39.31
C LEU A 186 -13.06 -17.98 40.70
N PRO A 187 -12.96 -17.09 41.71
CA PRO A 187 -12.66 -17.49 43.09
C PRO A 187 -13.68 -18.48 43.67
N THR A 188 -14.97 -18.25 43.41
CA THR A 188 -16.08 -19.12 43.81
C THR A 188 -17.22 -19.01 42.80
N ALA A 189 -18.19 -19.93 42.84
CA ALA A 189 -19.35 -19.86 41.93
C ALA A 189 -20.20 -18.59 42.15
N SER A 190 -20.15 -18.00 43.36
CA SER A 190 -20.85 -16.76 43.70
C SER A 190 -20.27 -15.50 43.04
N ASN A 191 -19.08 -15.61 42.43
CA ASN A 191 -18.48 -14.55 41.63
C ASN A 191 -19.10 -14.41 40.24
N LEU A 192 -19.95 -15.37 39.84
CA LEU A 192 -20.87 -15.22 38.72
C LEU A 192 -22.22 -14.74 39.25
N ARG A 193 -22.66 -13.57 38.79
CA ARG A 193 -23.91 -12.93 39.24
C ARG A 193 -24.79 -12.64 38.03
N THR A 194 -26.10 -12.87 38.18
CA THR A 194 -27.07 -12.52 37.16
C THR A 194 -28.42 -12.17 37.77
N ASN A 195 -29.20 -11.35 37.07
CA ASN A 195 -30.59 -11.05 37.40
C ASN A 195 -31.60 -12.02 36.76
N ALA A 196 -31.13 -13.00 35.97
CA ALA A 196 -31.96 -13.99 35.30
C ALA A 196 -31.64 -15.42 35.76
N GLU A 197 -32.39 -16.40 35.25
CA GLU A 197 -32.22 -17.79 35.64
C GLU A 197 -30.93 -18.37 35.03
N TRP A 198 -30.06 -18.91 35.90
CA TRP A 198 -28.88 -19.66 35.52
C TRP A 198 -29.18 -21.17 35.58
N VAL A 199 -29.09 -21.85 34.44
CA VAL A 199 -29.26 -23.29 34.32
C VAL A 199 -27.88 -23.96 34.34
N SER A 200 -27.48 -24.45 35.51
CA SER A 200 -26.17 -25.11 35.69
C SER A 200 -26.09 -26.41 34.89
N ARG A 201 -24.98 -26.60 34.15
CA ARG A 201 -24.67 -27.84 33.43
C ARG A 201 -23.53 -28.61 34.07
N ASP A 202 -22.51 -27.91 34.56
CA ASP A 202 -21.41 -28.50 35.31
C ASP A 202 -20.70 -27.41 36.14
N THR A 203 -20.08 -27.77 37.26
CA THR A 203 -19.19 -26.87 38.01
C THR A 203 -18.02 -27.67 38.51
N LYS A 204 -16.84 -27.38 37.98
CA LYS A 204 -15.60 -28.13 38.25
C LYS A 204 -14.55 -27.22 38.88
N SER A 205 -13.70 -27.79 39.73
CA SER A 205 -12.48 -27.13 40.20
C SER A 205 -11.50 -26.94 39.04
N PHE A 206 -10.85 -25.78 39.00
CA PHE A 206 -9.84 -25.46 38.00
C PHE A 206 -8.47 -25.99 38.43
N GLY A 207 -8.02 -27.11 37.86
CA GLY A 207 -6.74 -27.75 38.22
C GLY A 207 -6.63 -28.15 39.69
N GLU A 208 -5.43 -28.05 40.27
CA GLU A 208 -5.16 -28.26 41.71
C GLU A 208 -5.46 -27.00 42.58
N THR A 209 -5.90 -25.90 41.96
CA THR A 209 -6.21 -24.63 42.63
C THR A 209 -7.65 -24.54 43.12
N ALA A 210 -7.90 -23.70 44.14
CA ALA A 210 -9.23 -23.47 44.73
C ALA A 210 -10.20 -22.63 43.86
N LEU A 211 -9.92 -22.41 42.58
CA LEU A 211 -10.77 -21.66 41.65
C LEU A 211 -11.82 -22.58 41.00
N VAL A 212 -12.91 -22.00 40.50
CA VAL A 212 -14.02 -22.75 39.87
C VAL A 212 -14.24 -22.34 38.42
N ASN A 213 -14.65 -23.33 37.61
CA ASN A 213 -15.25 -23.13 36.30
C ASN A 213 -16.76 -23.36 36.42
N VAL A 214 -17.56 -22.35 36.07
CA VAL A 214 -19.02 -22.42 36.09
C VAL A 214 -19.50 -22.58 34.65
N ASP A 215 -20.09 -23.73 34.34
CA ASP A 215 -20.59 -24.08 33.01
C ASP A 215 -22.12 -24.20 33.04
N GLY A 216 -22.80 -23.49 32.15
CA GLY A 216 -24.26 -23.47 32.14
C GLY A 216 -24.87 -22.68 30.99
N ALA A 217 -26.16 -22.42 31.15
CA ALA A 217 -26.92 -21.61 30.22
C ALA A 217 -27.65 -20.50 30.96
N LEU A 218 -27.54 -19.28 30.45
CA LEU A 218 -28.29 -18.12 30.92
C LEU A 218 -29.62 -18.07 30.17
N ARG A 219 -30.75 -18.21 30.88
CA ARG A 219 -32.08 -18.00 30.30
C ARG A 219 -32.36 -16.50 30.27
N LEU A 220 -32.35 -15.91 29.08
CA LEU A 220 -32.55 -14.48 28.90
C LEU A 220 -34.00 -14.10 29.21
N VAL A 221 -34.18 -12.96 29.88
CA VAL A 221 -35.49 -12.34 30.12
C VAL A 221 -36.14 -12.04 28.76
N PRO A 222 -37.32 -12.63 28.44
CA PRO A 222 -38.00 -12.39 27.18
C PRO A 222 -38.43 -10.93 27.04
N ASN A 223 -38.11 -10.31 25.90
CA ASN A 223 -38.45 -8.91 25.61
C ASN A 223 -37.98 -7.92 26.69
N GLY A 224 -36.85 -8.23 27.34
CA GLY A 224 -36.32 -7.47 28.46
C GLY A 224 -34.81 -7.53 28.57
N THR A 225 -34.28 -7.03 29.69
CA THR A 225 -32.85 -6.90 29.93
C THR A 225 -32.35 -7.96 30.89
N THR A 226 -31.27 -8.63 30.51
CA THR A 226 -30.55 -9.62 31.32
C THR A 226 -29.13 -9.14 31.54
N GLU A 227 -28.63 -9.22 32.77
CA GLU A 227 -27.26 -8.90 33.13
C GLU A 227 -26.53 -10.14 33.64
N LEU A 228 -25.30 -10.34 33.18
CA LEU A 228 -24.39 -11.37 33.66
C LEU A 228 -23.05 -10.70 34.01
N THR A 229 -22.62 -10.83 35.26
CA THR A 229 -21.36 -10.28 35.74
C THR A 229 -20.47 -11.40 36.26
N ALA A 230 -19.24 -11.49 35.74
CA ALA A 230 -18.20 -12.38 36.23
C ALA A 230 -17.07 -11.56 36.85
N LEU A 231 -16.74 -11.81 38.13
CA LEU A 231 -15.58 -11.23 38.80
C LEU A 231 -14.45 -12.27 38.85
N PHE A 232 -13.36 -12.02 38.14
CA PHE A 232 -12.27 -12.98 37.99
C PHE A 232 -11.33 -12.99 39.21
N ALA A 233 -10.48 -14.02 39.28
CA ALA A 233 -9.38 -14.10 40.25
C ALA A 233 -8.36 -12.97 40.06
N ALA A 234 -7.39 -12.87 40.97
CA ALA A 234 -6.38 -11.79 40.92
C ALA A 234 -5.44 -11.89 39.70
N LYS A 235 -5.33 -13.06 39.06
CA LYS A 235 -4.49 -13.28 37.87
C LYS A 235 -5.18 -14.23 36.89
N PRO A 236 -5.03 -14.02 35.57
CA PRO A 236 -5.52 -14.95 34.55
C PRO A 236 -4.74 -16.26 34.64
N MET A 237 -5.43 -17.39 34.48
CA MET A 237 -4.86 -18.73 34.70
C MET A 237 -4.88 -19.63 33.47
N LEU A 238 -5.45 -19.16 32.36
CA LEU A 238 -5.41 -19.87 31.09
C LEU A 238 -4.21 -19.37 30.29
N PRO A 239 -3.13 -20.16 30.17
CA PRO A 239 -1.96 -19.74 29.41
C PRO A 239 -2.35 -19.45 27.97
N ASN A 240 -1.82 -18.37 27.41
CA ASN A 240 -2.06 -18.09 26.01
C ASN A 240 -1.31 -19.09 25.12
N ALA A 241 -2.05 -20.00 24.48
CA ALA A 241 -1.49 -20.99 23.56
C ALA A 241 -0.84 -20.36 22.32
N ASN A 242 -1.22 -19.12 21.97
CA ASN A 242 -0.71 -18.38 20.81
C ASN A 242 0.40 -17.39 21.18
N LYS A 243 1.01 -17.53 22.38
CA LYS A 243 2.05 -16.63 22.87
C LYS A 243 3.26 -16.63 21.92
N VAL A 244 3.64 -15.46 21.43
CA VAL A 244 4.87 -15.27 20.65
C VAL A 244 6.08 -15.37 21.58
N VAL A 245 7.07 -16.20 21.22
CA VAL A 245 8.29 -16.43 21.99
C VAL A 245 9.07 -15.11 22.14
N GLY A 246 9.39 -14.70 23.38
CA GLY A 246 10.13 -13.46 23.69
C GLY A 246 9.29 -12.28 24.20
N ALA A 247 7.95 -12.39 24.23
CA ALA A 247 7.04 -11.32 24.67
C ALA A 247 7.18 -10.93 26.17
N GLU A 248 7.71 -11.82 27.02
CA GLU A 248 7.96 -11.50 28.44
C GLU A 248 9.10 -10.49 28.65
N ASP A 249 10.01 -10.34 27.67
CA ASP A 249 11.11 -9.38 27.76
C ASP A 249 10.66 -7.95 27.49
N GLU A 250 9.51 -7.71 26.84
CA GLU A 250 8.96 -6.37 26.64
C GLU A 250 8.41 -5.73 27.92
N GLU A 251 7.92 -6.53 28.88
CA GLU A 251 7.46 -6.05 30.19
C GLU A 251 8.64 -5.58 31.08
N ARG A 252 9.86 -6.08 30.80
CA ARG A 252 11.11 -5.69 31.48
C ARG A 252 11.83 -4.49 30.83
N ARG A 253 11.35 -3.99 29.68
CA ARG A 253 11.99 -2.86 29.00
C ARG A 253 11.71 -1.52 29.71
N PRO A 254 12.65 -0.56 29.65
CA PRO A 254 12.49 0.76 30.27
C PRO A 254 11.15 1.41 29.92
N LEU A 255 10.59 2.18 30.86
CA LEU A 255 9.27 2.82 30.71
C LEU A 255 9.18 3.64 29.40
N GLY A 256 10.22 4.40 29.06
CA GLY A 256 10.29 5.16 27.80
C GLY A 256 10.14 4.32 26.53
N TYR A 257 10.76 3.14 26.48
CA TYR A 257 10.63 2.22 25.35
C TYR A 257 9.18 1.77 25.16
N ARG A 258 8.51 1.37 26.25
CA ARG A 258 7.12 0.87 26.19
C ARG A 258 6.14 1.97 25.80
N LEU A 259 6.39 3.19 26.25
CA LEU A 259 5.58 4.36 25.91
C LEU A 259 5.76 4.74 24.43
N ILE A 260 7.00 4.79 23.94
CA ILE A 260 7.29 4.98 22.51
C ILE A 260 6.62 3.89 21.67
N ALA A 261 6.65 2.64 22.16
CA ALA A 261 6.11 1.51 21.44
C ALA A 261 4.60 1.57 21.19
N ARG A 262 3.88 2.33 22.02
CA ARG A 262 2.43 2.52 21.98
C ARG A 262 2.03 3.92 21.48
N SER A 263 3.01 4.74 21.09
CA SER A 263 2.79 6.10 20.60
C SER A 263 2.90 6.17 19.08
N ASP A 264 2.31 7.21 18.52
CA ASP A 264 2.45 7.62 17.14
C ASP A 264 3.86 8.13 16.78
N CYS A 265 4.76 8.31 17.76
CA CYS A 265 6.18 8.59 17.50
C CYS A 265 6.79 7.59 16.51
N ARG A 266 6.34 6.32 16.51
CA ARG A 266 6.81 5.27 15.58
C ARG A 266 6.43 5.51 14.11
N SER A 267 5.44 6.36 13.86
CA SER A 267 5.04 6.75 12.51
C SER A 267 6.10 7.65 11.85
N CYS A 268 6.88 8.36 12.67
CA CYS A 268 7.89 9.31 12.21
C CYS A 268 9.31 8.97 12.66
N HIS A 269 9.50 8.13 13.67
CA HIS A 269 10.80 7.81 14.24
C HIS A 269 10.93 6.30 14.39
N ASN A 270 12.06 5.75 13.94
CA ASN A 270 12.44 4.36 14.19
C ASN A 270 13.67 4.33 15.11
N THR A 271 13.92 3.20 15.79
CA THR A 271 15.07 3.09 16.69
C THR A 271 16.41 3.34 16.01
N TYR A 272 16.63 2.76 14.83
CA TYR A 272 17.96 2.75 14.20
C TYR A 272 17.99 3.42 12.82
N LEU A 273 16.84 3.58 12.18
CA LEU A 273 16.75 4.13 10.82
C LEU A 273 16.03 5.47 10.85
N GLN A 274 16.57 6.47 10.16
CA GLN A 274 15.83 7.70 9.92
C GLN A 274 14.61 7.38 9.06
N THR A 275 13.43 7.90 9.44
CA THR A 275 12.21 7.76 8.65
C THR A 275 11.70 9.14 8.25
N ILE A 276 10.63 9.65 8.86
CA ILE A 276 10.14 11.01 8.61
C ILE A 276 10.93 12.01 9.46
N GLY A 277 11.03 11.72 10.74
CA GLY A 277 11.96 12.31 11.69
C GLY A 277 13.23 11.46 11.83
N PRO A 278 14.23 11.99 12.56
CA PRO A 278 15.48 11.28 12.86
C PRO A 278 15.23 9.94 13.55
N SER A 279 16.13 8.98 13.40
CA SER A 279 16.10 7.77 14.21
C SER A 279 16.31 8.12 15.70
N TYR A 280 15.86 7.27 16.63
CA TYR A 280 16.12 7.51 18.05
C TYR A 280 17.62 7.45 18.34
N VAL A 281 18.38 6.59 17.66
CA VAL A 281 19.84 6.61 17.71
C VAL A 281 20.37 7.93 17.17
N ASP A 282 19.90 8.44 16.03
CA ASP A 282 20.38 9.71 15.47
C ASP A 282 20.15 10.86 16.47
N VAL A 283 18.98 10.90 17.11
CA VAL A 283 18.69 11.88 18.17
C VAL A 283 19.69 11.74 19.33
N ALA A 284 19.97 10.53 19.77
CA ALA A 284 20.91 10.25 20.84
C ALA A 284 22.36 10.61 20.46
N THR A 285 22.78 10.33 19.23
CA THR A 285 24.12 10.62 18.70
C THR A 285 24.32 12.12 18.42
N ARG A 286 23.26 12.86 18.06
CA ARG A 286 23.37 14.30 17.79
C ARG A 286 23.40 15.16 19.04
N TYR A 287 22.64 14.80 20.07
CA TYR A 287 22.52 15.59 21.29
C TYR A 287 23.24 14.88 22.44
N ARG A 288 24.17 15.58 23.09
CA ARG A 288 24.84 15.02 24.27
C ARG A 288 23.86 14.71 25.38
N ASN A 289 24.06 13.58 26.07
CA ASN A 289 23.23 13.16 27.20
C ASN A 289 23.50 14.02 28.46
N THR A 290 22.97 15.24 28.44
CA THR A 290 23.04 16.23 29.52
C THR A 290 21.63 16.64 29.94
N GLU A 291 21.50 17.08 31.20
CA GLU A 291 20.21 17.51 31.77
C GLU A 291 19.53 18.60 30.92
N ASP A 292 20.30 19.58 30.44
CA ASP A 292 19.80 20.69 29.62
C ASP A 292 19.26 20.20 28.25
N ASN A 293 19.92 19.22 27.63
CA ASN A 293 19.46 18.64 26.36
C ASN A 293 18.23 17.76 26.55
N VAL A 294 18.16 17.00 27.66
CA VAL A 294 16.96 16.22 27.99
C VAL A 294 15.76 17.16 28.16
N GLU A 295 15.90 18.25 28.93
CA GLU A 295 14.81 19.23 29.09
C GLU A 295 14.44 19.93 27.77
N MET A 296 15.42 20.28 26.95
CA MET A 296 15.18 20.86 25.63
C MET A 296 14.39 19.91 24.72
N LEU A 297 14.79 18.64 24.66
CA LEU A 297 14.14 17.62 23.82
C LEU A 297 12.74 17.28 24.34
N VAL A 298 12.53 17.24 25.65
CA VAL A 298 11.18 17.09 26.22
C VAL A 298 10.27 18.22 25.77
N ASN A 299 10.74 19.46 25.85
CA ASN A 299 9.98 20.61 25.36
C ASN A 299 9.76 20.53 23.85
N LYS A 300 10.73 20.00 23.09
CA LYS A 300 10.60 19.78 21.65
C LYS A 300 9.53 18.73 21.31
N VAL A 301 9.41 17.66 22.09
CA VAL A 301 8.34 16.66 21.93
C VAL A 301 6.97 17.28 22.17
N LEU A 302 6.84 18.06 23.25
CA LEU A 302 5.57 18.67 23.66
C LEU A 302 5.12 19.80 22.72
N GLN A 303 6.05 20.65 22.28
CA GLN A 303 5.77 21.86 21.51
C GLN A 303 6.03 21.71 20.01
N GLY A 304 6.61 20.58 19.60
CA GLY A 304 6.98 20.32 18.22
C GLY A 304 8.11 21.23 17.74
N GLY A 305 8.33 21.22 16.42
CA GLY A 305 9.15 22.22 15.74
C GLY A 305 9.95 21.66 14.58
N ALA A 306 10.59 22.55 13.82
CA ALA A 306 11.25 22.23 12.55
C ALA A 306 12.72 22.69 12.53
N GLY A 307 13.44 22.34 11.46
CA GLY A 307 14.71 22.95 11.08
C GLY A 307 15.98 22.30 11.64
N ASN A 308 15.87 21.42 12.64
CA ASN A 308 17.05 20.74 13.19
C ASN A 308 17.46 19.51 12.35
N TRP A 309 16.51 18.81 11.73
CA TRP A 309 16.73 17.53 11.05
C TRP A 309 16.24 17.53 9.58
N GLY A 310 16.18 18.71 8.97
CA GLY A 310 15.59 18.93 7.65
C GLY A 310 14.31 19.78 7.71
N GLU A 311 13.62 19.86 6.59
CA GLU A 311 12.40 20.68 6.43
C GLU A 311 11.17 20.05 7.11
N ALA A 312 11.23 18.74 7.44
CA ALA A 312 10.16 18.04 8.14
C ALA A 312 10.01 18.57 9.59
N ALA A 313 8.82 19.13 9.88
CA ALA A 313 8.47 19.60 11.21
C ALA A 313 7.97 18.44 12.08
N MET A 314 8.47 18.35 13.31
CA MET A 314 7.90 17.46 14.32
C MET A 314 6.59 18.06 14.83
N THR A 315 5.50 17.29 14.75
CA THR A 315 4.20 17.66 15.31
C THR A 315 4.29 17.82 16.83
N PRO A 316 3.66 18.86 17.42
CA PRO A 316 3.59 19.00 18.87
C PRO A 316 2.73 17.90 19.49
N HIS A 317 3.13 17.42 20.67
CA HIS A 317 2.34 16.49 21.49
C HIS A 317 1.91 17.18 22.80
N PRO A 318 1.06 18.22 22.76
CA PRO A 318 0.70 18.99 23.94
C PRO A 318 -0.15 18.19 24.96
N ASP A 319 -0.81 17.13 24.48
CA ASP A 319 -1.64 16.24 25.30
C ASP A 319 -0.83 15.12 25.97
N LEU A 320 0.47 14.97 25.64
CA LEU A 320 1.35 14.00 26.29
C LEU A 320 1.80 14.52 27.67
N PRO A 321 1.58 13.78 28.78
CA PRO A 321 2.01 14.23 30.09
C PRO A 321 3.54 14.46 30.17
N PRO A 322 4.02 15.59 30.73
CA PRO A 322 5.46 15.93 30.73
C PRO A 322 6.37 14.86 31.34
N ALA A 323 5.90 14.16 32.38
CA ALA A 323 6.64 13.06 33.00
C ALA A 323 6.81 11.85 32.06
N GLN A 324 5.82 11.58 31.19
CA GLN A 324 5.90 10.50 30.20
C GLN A 324 6.82 10.90 29.04
N ALA A 325 6.69 12.13 28.53
CA ALA A 325 7.60 12.68 27.51
C ALA A 325 9.07 12.61 27.97
N ARG A 326 9.33 12.95 29.23
CA ARG A 326 10.66 12.83 29.85
C ARG A 326 11.17 11.40 29.89
N ALA A 327 10.37 10.45 30.34
CA ALA A 327 10.76 9.04 30.36
C ALA A 327 11.07 8.48 28.95
N MET A 328 10.35 8.95 27.91
CA MET A 328 10.63 8.60 26.50
C MET A 328 11.98 9.17 26.04
N VAL A 329 12.24 10.47 26.28
CA VAL A 329 13.49 11.14 25.90
C VAL A 329 14.70 10.55 26.61
N GLU A 330 14.61 10.30 27.92
CA GLU A 330 15.72 9.68 28.68
C GLU A 330 16.08 8.29 28.15
N TYR A 331 15.09 7.51 27.68
CA TYR A 331 15.36 6.24 26.99
C TYR A 331 16.07 6.46 25.65
N ILE A 332 15.62 7.42 24.82
CA ILE A 332 16.26 7.75 23.54
C ILE A 332 17.73 8.11 23.75
N MET A 333 18.01 9.03 24.69
CA MET A 333 19.37 9.49 25.00
C MET A 333 20.29 8.39 25.57
N SER A 334 19.74 7.25 26.01
CA SER A 334 20.53 6.11 26.47
C SER A 334 21.05 5.21 25.34
N LEU A 335 20.57 5.39 24.11
CA LEU A 335 20.88 4.52 22.98
C LEU A 335 22.30 4.72 22.41
N ASP A 336 22.95 5.86 22.70
CA ASP A 336 24.30 6.25 22.21
C ASP A 336 25.38 6.14 23.30
N ALA A 337 25.10 5.46 24.42
CA ALA A 337 25.94 5.52 25.61
C ALA A 337 27.40 5.02 25.42
N GLU A 338 27.66 4.15 24.44
CA GLU A 338 29.01 3.68 24.09
C GLU A 338 29.77 4.70 23.21
N GLU A 339 29.06 5.44 22.37
CA GLU A 339 29.59 6.44 21.43
C GLU A 339 29.88 7.78 22.12
N GLU A 340 29.04 8.21 23.07
CA GLU A 340 29.34 9.34 23.98
C GLU A 340 30.63 9.12 24.79
N ALA A 341 30.88 7.88 25.21
CA ALA A 341 32.11 7.51 25.92
C ALA A 341 33.35 7.59 25.00
N ALA A 342 33.18 7.37 23.69
CA ALA A 342 34.23 7.49 22.67
C ALA A 342 34.44 8.94 22.21
N LEU A 343 33.38 9.73 22.04
CA LEU A 343 33.40 11.14 21.67
C LEU A 343 34.03 12.02 22.76
N ALA A 344 33.78 11.72 24.03
CA ALA A 344 34.49 12.34 25.16
C ALA A 344 36.02 12.10 25.13
N ALA A 345 36.48 11.02 24.47
CA ALA A 345 37.89 10.74 24.27
C ALA A 345 38.49 11.45 23.03
N ILE A 346 37.66 11.79 22.04
CA ILE A 346 38.07 12.43 20.77
C ILE A 346 38.04 13.96 20.86
N GLU A 347 37.13 14.57 21.63
CA GLU A 347 37.11 16.01 21.92
C GLU A 347 38.40 16.51 22.61
N ALA A 348 39.21 15.60 23.13
CA ALA A 348 40.55 15.88 23.63
C ALA A 348 41.57 16.22 22.51
N GLN A 349 41.23 16.12 21.21
CA GLN A 349 42.18 16.20 20.08
C GLN A 349 41.78 17.08 18.86
N GLY A 350 40.90 18.09 19.01
CA GLY A 350 40.80 19.33 18.18
C GLY A 350 40.78 19.26 16.62
N GLY A 351 39.65 19.63 15.99
CA GLY A 351 39.41 19.61 14.53
C GLY A 351 40.15 20.65 13.63
N TYR A 352 39.86 20.61 12.31
CA TYR A 352 40.68 21.17 11.18
C TYR A 352 40.23 22.53 10.58
N ALA A 353 41.09 23.14 9.75
CA ALA A 353 41.04 24.53 9.25
C ALA A 353 40.66 24.70 7.75
N ALA A 354 40.18 25.89 7.38
CA ALA A 354 39.51 26.24 6.10
C ALA A 354 40.36 26.28 4.81
N ALA A 355 41.57 25.71 4.76
CA ALA A 355 42.45 25.79 3.59
C ALA A 355 42.31 24.62 2.59
N ASP A 356 41.49 23.61 2.90
CA ASP A 356 41.47 22.31 2.22
C ASP A 356 40.20 22.04 1.36
N VAL A 357 39.43 23.08 1.02
CA VAL A 357 38.18 22.96 0.24
C VAL A 357 38.41 23.29 -1.24
N LEU A 358 38.06 22.37 -2.15
CA LEU A 358 38.04 22.64 -3.59
C LEU A 358 36.81 23.49 -3.96
N PRO A 359 36.99 24.67 -4.60
CA PRO A 359 35.87 25.52 -4.99
C PRO A 359 35.14 24.95 -6.21
N ALA A 360 33.81 25.09 -6.25
CA ALA A 360 33.00 24.68 -7.38
C ALA A 360 33.26 25.55 -8.63
N THR A 361 33.04 24.98 -9.80
CA THR A 361 33.11 25.72 -11.07
C THR A 361 31.85 26.57 -11.24
N ASP A 362 32.02 27.85 -11.59
CA ASP A 362 30.93 28.79 -11.86
C ASP A 362 30.27 28.48 -13.22
N LEU A 363 29.28 27.58 -13.20
CA LEU A 363 28.54 27.15 -14.40
C LEU A 363 27.03 27.28 -14.20
N PRO A 364 26.28 27.81 -15.18
CA PRO A 364 24.82 27.82 -15.13
C PRO A 364 24.27 26.40 -15.25
N GLU A 365 23.27 26.07 -14.43
CA GLU A 365 22.66 24.72 -14.35
C GLU A 365 21.96 24.27 -15.66
N GLN A 366 21.65 25.22 -16.55
CA GLN A 366 21.00 24.95 -17.84
C GLN A 366 21.93 24.20 -18.80
N GLY A 367 21.45 23.07 -19.35
CA GLY A 367 22.16 22.31 -20.39
C GLY A 367 22.86 21.03 -19.90
N PHE A 368 22.83 20.77 -18.58
CA PHE A 368 23.26 19.50 -18.01
C PHE A 368 22.20 18.40 -18.12
N LEU A 369 22.64 17.18 -18.36
CA LEU A 369 21.82 15.97 -18.43
C LEU A 369 22.44 14.89 -17.52
N PRO A 370 21.61 14.00 -16.92
CA PRO A 370 22.11 12.87 -16.13
C PRO A 370 23.08 11.96 -16.90
N GLY A 371 24.08 11.44 -16.19
CA GLY A 371 25.12 10.53 -16.71
C GLY A 371 26.40 11.24 -17.17
N ALA A 372 27.46 10.48 -17.43
CA ALA A 372 28.76 10.97 -17.91
C ALA A 372 29.10 10.43 -19.30
N VAL A 373 29.98 11.12 -20.03
CA VAL A 373 30.46 10.67 -21.34
C VAL A 373 31.56 9.64 -21.15
N ALA A 374 31.34 8.42 -21.63
CA ALA A 374 32.33 7.34 -21.62
C ALA A 374 32.88 7.09 -23.02
N ARG A 375 34.17 6.81 -23.08
CA ARG A 375 34.88 6.48 -24.31
C ARG A 375 35.82 5.30 -24.11
N ALA A 376 35.63 4.23 -24.88
CA ALA A 376 36.49 3.05 -24.84
C ALA A 376 37.48 3.05 -26.01
N ILE A 377 38.72 2.60 -25.79
CA ILE A 377 39.77 2.49 -26.81
C ILE A 377 40.47 1.13 -26.73
N ARG A 378 41.03 0.67 -27.86
CA ARG A 378 41.90 -0.51 -27.89
C ARG A 378 43.33 -0.14 -27.48
N ILE A 379 43.87 -0.87 -26.51
CA ILE A 379 45.26 -0.72 -26.07
C ILE A 379 46.13 -1.86 -26.61
N ALA A 380 47.45 -1.70 -26.56
CA ALA A 380 48.37 -2.73 -27.03
C ALA A 380 48.53 -3.81 -25.95
N PRO A 381 48.76 -5.09 -26.32
CA PRO A 381 49.15 -6.11 -25.36
C PRO A 381 50.40 -5.69 -24.58
N GLY A 382 50.40 -5.89 -23.25
CA GLY A 382 51.54 -5.58 -22.38
C GLY A 382 51.57 -4.17 -21.79
N VAL A 383 50.49 -3.39 -21.92
CA VAL A 383 50.26 -2.17 -21.11
C VAL A 383 50.20 -2.56 -19.63
N ARG A 384 50.89 -1.82 -18.75
CA ARG A 384 50.93 -2.13 -17.31
C ARG A 384 50.53 -0.96 -16.43
N SER A 385 50.33 0.22 -17.02
CA SER A 385 49.94 1.44 -16.34
C SER A 385 49.13 2.35 -17.26
N LEU A 386 48.26 3.18 -16.66
CA LEU A 386 47.52 4.25 -17.33
C LEU A 386 48.42 5.22 -18.13
N ASP A 387 49.67 5.40 -17.71
CA ASP A 387 50.65 6.27 -18.37
C ASP A 387 51.15 5.69 -19.71
N ASP A 388 51.04 4.37 -19.91
CA ASP A 388 51.42 3.69 -21.17
C ASP A 388 50.36 3.86 -22.27
N ILE A 389 49.19 4.41 -21.93
CA ILE A 389 48.02 4.43 -22.80
C ILE A 389 47.95 5.72 -23.60
N ASN A 390 47.92 5.58 -24.93
CA ASN A 390 47.61 6.71 -25.80
C ASN A 390 46.09 6.98 -25.85
N TRP A 391 45.63 7.85 -24.96
CA TRP A 391 44.26 8.34 -24.87
C TRP A 391 43.80 9.23 -26.04
N SER A 392 44.60 9.46 -27.08
CA SER A 392 44.19 10.17 -28.30
C SER A 392 43.70 9.24 -29.41
N LYS A 393 43.71 7.91 -29.19
CA LYS A 393 43.23 6.94 -30.17
C LYS A 393 41.74 7.08 -30.46
N ALA A 394 41.33 6.71 -31.67
CA ALA A 394 39.94 6.62 -32.05
C ALA A 394 39.18 5.68 -31.10
N ALA A 395 37.98 6.10 -30.71
CA ALA A 395 37.13 5.35 -29.81
C ALA A 395 36.58 4.09 -30.50
N LEU A 396 36.60 2.95 -29.80
CA LEU A 396 35.80 1.77 -30.12
C LEU A 396 34.32 2.03 -29.83
N PHE A 397 34.06 2.83 -28.81
CA PHE A 397 32.74 3.25 -28.36
C PHE A 397 32.83 4.64 -27.74
N ALA A 398 31.83 5.48 -27.97
CA ALA A 398 31.59 6.70 -27.23
C ALA A 398 30.08 6.85 -26.96
N GLY A 399 29.70 7.12 -25.72
CA GLY A 399 28.30 7.21 -25.31
C GLY A 399 28.12 7.82 -23.91
N VAL A 400 26.88 7.95 -23.46
CA VAL A 400 26.55 8.43 -22.11
C VAL A 400 26.27 7.22 -21.21
N ILE A 401 26.87 7.19 -20.02
CA ILE A 401 26.64 6.16 -19.00
C ILE A 401 26.00 6.78 -17.75
N PRO A 402 25.01 6.13 -17.12
CA PRO A 402 24.32 6.69 -15.96
C PRO A 402 25.16 6.63 -14.68
N HIS A 403 26.01 5.63 -14.52
CA HIS A 403 26.89 5.42 -13.38
C HIS A 403 28.11 4.61 -13.80
N ILE A 404 29.15 4.57 -12.95
CA ILE A 404 30.33 3.73 -13.16
C ILE A 404 30.20 2.52 -12.24
N GLU A 405 29.53 1.48 -12.75
CA GLU A 405 29.48 0.16 -12.13
C GLU A 405 29.49 -0.89 -13.24
N PHE A 406 30.67 -1.43 -13.53
CA PHE A 406 30.87 -2.44 -14.56
C PHE A 406 31.54 -3.67 -13.95
N TYR A 407 30.96 -4.82 -14.25
CA TYR A 407 31.50 -6.15 -14.01
C TYR A 407 31.84 -6.80 -15.34
N ASN A 408 32.49 -7.95 -15.29
CA ASN A 408 33.04 -8.63 -16.47
C ASN A 408 32.01 -8.84 -17.61
N ALA A 409 30.73 -9.04 -17.29
CA ALA A 409 29.67 -9.25 -18.28
C ALA A 409 29.24 -7.95 -19.00
N ASP A 410 29.47 -6.78 -18.40
CA ASP A 410 28.99 -5.49 -18.89
C ASP A 410 29.85 -4.93 -20.03
N PHE A 411 31.08 -5.44 -20.17
CA PHE A 411 32.03 -5.00 -21.19
C PHE A 411 31.77 -5.60 -22.59
N GLY A 412 30.82 -6.54 -22.73
CA GLY A 412 30.42 -7.11 -24.02
C GLY A 412 31.60 -7.71 -24.80
N ASP A 413 31.90 -7.16 -25.98
CA ASP A 413 33.00 -7.60 -26.85
C ASP A 413 34.39 -7.09 -26.41
N LEU A 414 34.44 -6.23 -25.37
CA LEU A 414 35.68 -5.76 -24.77
C LEU A 414 36.15 -6.78 -23.72
N THR A 415 36.91 -7.78 -24.16
CA THR A 415 37.40 -8.87 -23.28
C THR A 415 38.75 -8.53 -22.63
N ASP A 416 39.79 -8.30 -23.43
CA ASP A 416 41.14 -7.95 -22.96
C ASP A 416 41.68 -6.75 -23.77
N HIS A 417 42.68 -6.06 -23.20
CA HIS A 417 43.42 -4.98 -23.86
C HIS A 417 42.53 -3.82 -24.31
N PHE A 418 41.72 -3.29 -23.39
CA PHE A 418 40.95 -2.08 -23.60
C PHE A 418 41.15 -1.07 -22.47
N ALA A 419 40.79 0.17 -22.73
CA ALA A 419 40.79 1.23 -21.72
C ALA A 419 39.56 2.12 -21.89
N ILE A 420 39.05 2.65 -20.78
CA ILE A 420 37.86 3.49 -20.72
C ILE A 420 38.22 4.82 -20.05
N GLU A 421 37.81 5.91 -20.68
CA GLU A 421 37.83 7.25 -20.10
C GLU A 421 36.38 7.72 -19.91
N VAL A 422 36.03 8.09 -18.69
CA VAL A 422 34.74 8.69 -18.34
C VAL A 422 34.99 10.15 -17.98
N THR A 423 34.23 11.06 -18.58
CA THR A 423 34.31 12.51 -18.35
C THR A 423 32.92 13.10 -18.11
N GLY A 424 32.81 14.00 -17.15
CA GLY A 424 31.55 14.66 -16.80
C GLY A 424 31.74 15.65 -15.66
N TYR A 425 30.69 15.84 -14.88
CA TYR A 425 30.66 16.74 -13.73
C TYR A 425 29.94 16.07 -12.56
N LEU A 426 30.44 16.29 -11.34
CA LEU A 426 29.75 15.99 -10.10
C LEU A 426 28.98 17.23 -9.65
N ARG A 427 27.66 17.10 -9.46
CA ARG A 427 26.82 18.12 -8.82
C ARG A 427 26.83 17.87 -7.31
N ILE A 428 27.61 18.67 -6.60
CA ILE A 428 27.72 18.63 -5.14
C ILE A 428 26.60 19.49 -4.53
N PRO A 429 25.64 18.89 -3.80
CA PRO A 429 24.47 19.61 -3.29
C PRO A 429 24.79 20.50 -2.08
N LYS A 430 25.91 20.23 -1.39
CA LYS A 430 26.34 20.96 -0.19
C LYS A 430 27.83 20.75 0.01
N THR A 431 28.53 21.80 0.45
CA THR A 431 29.95 21.70 0.82
C THR A 431 30.15 20.65 1.92
N ASN A 432 30.92 19.60 1.64
CA ASN A 432 31.18 18.50 2.58
C ASN A 432 32.51 17.78 2.29
N ASN A 433 33.01 16.99 3.24
CA ASN A 433 34.09 16.02 3.00
C ASN A 433 33.50 14.75 2.38
N TYR A 434 34.01 14.39 1.21
CA TYR A 434 33.62 13.20 0.47
C TYR A 434 34.77 12.21 0.43
N THR A 435 34.50 10.96 0.82
CA THR A 435 35.39 9.84 0.52
C THR A 435 34.88 9.17 -0.74
N PHE A 436 35.67 9.15 -1.80
CA PHE A 436 35.43 8.33 -2.98
C PHE A 436 36.12 6.98 -2.84
N ARG A 437 35.51 5.94 -3.41
CA ARG A 437 36.08 4.60 -3.52
C ARG A 437 36.08 4.19 -4.99
N LEU A 438 37.28 3.94 -5.51
CA LEU A 438 37.48 3.46 -6.87
C LEU A 438 37.93 2.00 -6.81
N THR A 439 37.14 1.11 -7.39
CA THR A 439 37.44 -0.32 -7.43
C THR A 439 37.68 -0.78 -8.85
N SER A 440 38.81 -1.44 -9.12
CA SER A 440 39.12 -1.98 -10.44
C SER A 440 39.96 -3.26 -10.43
N ASP A 441 39.74 -4.12 -11.42
CA ASP A 441 40.65 -5.18 -11.89
C ASP A 441 41.55 -4.54 -12.96
N ASP A 442 42.87 -4.55 -12.76
CA ASP A 442 43.86 -3.66 -13.38
C ASP A 442 43.63 -2.14 -13.12
N GLY A 443 44.35 -1.28 -13.84
CA GLY A 443 44.63 0.07 -13.37
C GLY A 443 43.53 1.09 -13.62
N SER A 444 43.24 1.92 -12.61
CA SER A 444 42.31 3.04 -12.67
C SER A 444 42.78 4.29 -11.90
N ALA A 445 42.22 5.44 -12.25
CA ALA A 445 42.48 6.71 -11.56
C ALA A 445 41.26 7.65 -11.61
N LEU A 446 41.01 8.35 -10.50
CA LEU A 446 39.97 9.38 -10.34
C LEU A 446 40.60 10.77 -10.26
N TYR A 447 40.10 11.67 -11.08
CA TYR A 447 40.42 13.09 -11.06
C TYR A 447 39.17 13.92 -10.83
N ILE A 448 39.24 14.88 -9.91
CA ILE A 448 38.19 15.89 -9.66
C ILE A 448 38.86 17.26 -9.74
N ASP A 449 38.29 18.20 -10.49
CA ASP A 449 38.88 19.52 -10.77
C ASP A 449 40.34 19.45 -11.25
N ASP A 450 40.63 18.47 -12.12
CA ASP A 450 41.98 18.13 -12.60
C ASP A 450 43.00 17.70 -11.53
N GLN A 451 42.58 17.56 -10.27
CA GLN A 451 43.39 17.02 -9.19
C GLN A 451 43.22 15.49 -9.11
N LEU A 452 44.34 14.78 -8.97
CA LEU A 452 44.33 13.33 -8.78
C LEU A 452 43.90 13.00 -7.35
N ILE A 453 42.74 12.36 -7.20
CA ILE A 453 42.17 12.00 -5.89
C ILE A 453 42.49 10.55 -5.55
N ILE A 454 42.39 9.64 -6.53
CA ILE A 454 42.69 8.21 -6.34
C ILE A 454 43.58 7.74 -7.48
N LYS A 455 44.67 7.05 -7.15
CA LYS A 455 45.50 6.29 -8.10
C LYS A 455 45.51 4.82 -7.69
N ASN A 456 44.79 4.00 -8.45
CA ASN A 456 44.74 2.55 -8.31
C ASN A 456 45.32 1.91 -9.58
N ASP A 457 46.57 2.26 -9.91
CA ASP A 457 47.18 1.97 -11.22
C ASP A 457 48.15 0.79 -11.12
N GLY A 458 48.24 -0.02 -12.17
CA GLY A 458 49.06 -1.24 -12.20
C GLY A 458 48.28 -2.45 -12.68
N LEU A 459 48.93 -3.62 -12.64
CA LEU A 459 48.27 -4.90 -12.87
C LEU A 459 47.90 -5.54 -11.53
N HIS A 460 46.63 -5.77 -11.28
CA HIS A 460 46.13 -6.33 -10.03
C HIS A 460 44.69 -6.84 -10.18
N GLY A 461 44.27 -7.75 -9.29
CA GLY A 461 42.86 -8.15 -9.18
C GLY A 461 41.92 -6.99 -8.79
N ASP A 462 40.63 -7.27 -8.65
CA ASP A 462 39.61 -6.36 -8.10
C ASP A 462 40.03 -5.76 -6.73
N VAL A 463 40.57 -4.54 -6.76
CA VAL A 463 41.09 -3.81 -5.58
C VAL A 463 40.37 -2.47 -5.45
N ALA A 464 39.92 -2.15 -4.24
CA ALA A 464 39.33 -0.87 -3.89
C ALA A 464 40.38 0.07 -3.28
N MET A 465 40.41 1.31 -3.75
CA MET A 465 41.20 2.40 -3.18
C MET A 465 40.29 3.58 -2.83
N ASP A 466 40.53 4.18 -1.67
CA ASP A 466 39.76 5.32 -1.18
C ASP A 466 40.56 6.62 -1.31
N GLY A 467 39.88 7.72 -1.59
CA GLY A 467 40.46 9.06 -1.61
C GLY A 467 39.48 10.06 -1.02
N GLU A 468 39.98 10.94 -0.15
CA GLU A 468 39.17 11.96 0.53
C GLU A 468 39.43 13.33 -0.08
N VAL A 469 38.36 14.11 -0.23
CA VAL A 469 38.40 15.47 -0.74
C VAL A 469 37.23 16.27 -0.20
N VAL A 470 37.48 17.52 0.19
CA VAL A 470 36.41 18.45 0.57
C VAL A 470 35.98 19.24 -0.67
N LEU A 471 34.73 19.10 -1.07
CA LEU A 471 34.16 19.74 -2.26
C LEU A 471 33.18 20.81 -1.83
N ALA A 472 33.21 21.98 -2.48
CA ALA A 472 32.20 23.01 -2.29
C ALA A 472 30.87 22.65 -2.98
N GLU A 473 29.77 23.27 -2.56
CA GLU A 473 28.50 23.18 -3.29
C GLU A 473 28.64 23.70 -4.73
N GLY A 474 28.16 22.93 -5.72
CA GLY A 474 28.18 23.28 -7.13
C GLY A 474 28.71 22.17 -8.04
N PHE A 475 29.14 22.53 -9.25
CA PHE A 475 29.61 21.57 -10.25
C PHE A 475 31.14 21.42 -10.26
N HIS A 476 31.62 20.18 -10.25
CA HIS A 476 33.03 19.83 -10.28
C HIS A 476 33.33 18.91 -11.47
N PRO A 477 34.18 19.29 -12.43
CA PRO A 477 34.67 18.39 -13.47
C PRO A 477 35.21 17.08 -12.88
N VAL A 478 34.73 15.94 -13.39
CA VAL A 478 35.20 14.62 -13.00
C VAL A 478 35.73 13.88 -14.21
N ARG A 479 36.86 13.21 -14.04
CA ARG A 479 37.43 12.31 -15.03
C ARG A 479 37.91 11.03 -14.36
N VAL A 480 37.48 9.90 -14.89
CA VAL A 480 37.90 8.58 -14.41
C VAL A 480 38.51 7.81 -15.57
N ARG A 481 39.67 7.20 -15.34
CA ARG A 481 40.34 6.36 -16.33
C ARG A 481 40.49 4.95 -15.79
N PHE A 482 40.38 3.98 -16.68
CA PHE A 482 40.45 2.55 -16.40
C PHE A 482 41.12 1.83 -17.57
N PHE A 483 41.90 0.78 -17.30
CA PHE A 483 42.32 -0.16 -18.32
C PHE A 483 42.29 -1.60 -17.82
N GLU A 484 42.00 -2.50 -18.76
CA GLU A 484 42.07 -3.95 -18.59
C GLU A 484 43.17 -4.49 -19.50
N SER A 485 44.21 -5.09 -18.92
CA SER A 485 45.26 -5.75 -19.69
C SER A 485 44.93 -7.21 -19.95
N GLY A 486 44.32 -7.95 -19.03
CA GLY A 486 43.71 -9.23 -19.35
C GLY A 486 43.41 -10.10 -18.12
N GLY A 487 42.31 -10.84 -18.18
CA GLY A 487 41.78 -11.55 -17.02
C GLY A 487 40.28 -11.33 -16.85
N GLY A 488 39.84 -11.13 -15.60
CA GLY A 488 38.51 -10.57 -15.35
C GLY A 488 38.60 -9.06 -15.37
N ALA A 489 37.49 -8.39 -15.69
CA ALA A 489 37.42 -6.93 -15.65
C ALA A 489 36.35 -6.47 -14.65
N SER A 490 36.67 -5.46 -13.84
CA SER A 490 35.72 -4.73 -12.99
C SER A 490 36.11 -3.25 -12.92
N PHE A 491 35.11 -2.37 -12.83
CA PHE A 491 35.34 -0.92 -12.74
C PHE A 491 34.16 -0.21 -12.08
N ARG A 492 34.36 0.31 -10.85
CA ARG A 492 33.29 0.90 -10.03
C ARG A 492 33.74 2.17 -9.34
N LEU A 493 32.86 3.19 -9.31
CA LEU A 493 33.04 4.42 -8.53
C LEU A 493 31.91 4.56 -7.51
N ALA A 494 32.27 4.54 -6.24
CA ALA A 494 31.38 4.82 -5.12
C ALA A 494 31.84 6.05 -4.35
N TRP A 495 30.95 6.62 -3.54
CA TRP A 495 31.26 7.73 -2.65
C TRP A 495 30.50 7.62 -1.33
N ARG A 496 30.97 8.35 -0.32
CA ARG A 496 30.21 8.67 0.89
C ARG A 496 30.54 10.08 1.33
N SER A 497 29.65 10.69 2.09
CA SER A 497 29.96 11.91 2.83
C SER A 497 30.12 11.59 4.31
N PHE A 498 30.68 12.54 5.07
CA PHE A 498 30.72 12.44 6.53
C PHE A 498 29.34 12.37 7.19
N GLU A 499 28.26 12.73 6.47
CA GLU A 499 26.88 12.66 6.98
C GLU A 499 26.23 11.30 6.72
N THR A 500 26.75 10.47 5.81
CA THR A 500 26.05 9.27 5.31
C THR A 500 26.71 7.94 5.66
N GLU A 501 27.95 7.96 6.19
CA GLU A 501 28.83 6.87 6.66
C GLU A 501 29.04 5.63 5.76
N THR A 502 28.12 5.31 4.86
CA THR A 502 28.06 4.17 3.95
C THR A 502 28.40 4.60 2.53
N PHE A 503 29.15 3.76 1.80
CA PHE A 503 29.47 3.99 0.39
C PHE A 503 28.28 3.58 -0.49
N GLU A 504 27.88 4.48 -1.40
CA GLU A 504 26.94 4.19 -2.48
C GLU A 504 27.61 4.40 -3.85
N ILE A 505 27.15 3.70 -4.88
CA ILE A 505 27.56 3.98 -6.26
C ILE A 505 27.15 5.41 -6.61
N VAL A 506 28.06 6.19 -7.20
CA VAL A 506 27.77 7.58 -7.55
C VAL A 506 26.57 7.63 -8.52
N PRO A 507 25.42 8.19 -8.12
CA PRO A 507 24.19 8.08 -8.89
C PRO A 507 24.15 9.07 -10.07
N SER A 508 23.33 8.76 -11.08
CA SER A 508 23.13 9.63 -12.26
C SER A 508 22.49 10.98 -11.94
N SER A 509 21.91 11.13 -10.74
CA SER A 509 21.36 12.40 -10.24
C SER A 509 22.44 13.42 -9.86
N VAL A 510 23.68 12.97 -9.60
CA VAL A 510 24.83 13.84 -9.29
C VAL A 510 25.95 13.72 -10.30
N LEU A 511 26.05 12.61 -11.04
CA LEU A 511 26.97 12.48 -12.17
C LEU A 511 26.30 12.99 -13.45
N MET A 512 26.82 14.07 -14.01
CA MET A 512 26.19 14.85 -15.09
C MET A 512 27.13 15.08 -16.27
N HIS A 513 26.58 15.36 -17.45
CA HIS A 513 27.32 15.82 -18.64
C HIS A 513 26.59 16.99 -19.30
N ARG A 514 27.29 17.76 -20.13
CA ARG A 514 26.63 18.79 -20.94
C ARG A 514 26.10 18.20 -22.23
N ARG A 515 24.96 18.70 -22.68
CA ARG A 515 24.36 18.33 -23.97
C ARG A 515 25.32 18.47 -25.16
N GLU A 516 26.21 19.47 -25.12
CA GLU A 516 27.20 19.73 -26.18
C GLU A 516 28.35 18.70 -26.22
N ASP A 517 28.60 18.01 -25.10
CA ASP A 517 29.65 16.99 -24.98
C ASP A 517 29.15 15.59 -25.40
N GLN A 518 27.86 15.46 -25.71
CA GLN A 518 27.25 14.19 -26.08
C GLN A 518 27.77 13.71 -27.45
N PRO A 519 28.42 12.52 -27.53
CA PRO A 519 28.96 12.02 -28.79
C PRO A 519 27.86 11.56 -29.74
N ALA A 520 28.08 11.71 -31.05
CA ALA A 520 27.25 11.06 -32.07
C ALA A 520 27.44 9.54 -31.96
N VAL A 521 26.34 8.81 -31.74
CA VAL A 521 26.37 7.37 -31.44
C VAL A 521 26.98 6.58 -32.61
N ASN A 522 28.13 5.94 -32.39
CA ASN A 522 28.72 4.95 -33.30
C ASN A 522 28.90 3.61 -32.55
N SER A 523 27.97 2.68 -32.81
CA SER A 523 27.96 1.22 -32.57
C SER A 523 28.28 0.59 -31.18
N THR A 524 27.29 -0.14 -30.67
CA THR A 524 27.21 -1.55 -30.16
C THR A 524 28.31 -2.27 -29.36
N ALA A 525 29.37 -1.66 -28.83
CA ALA A 525 30.41 -2.41 -28.09
C ALA A 525 30.30 -2.40 -26.54
N LEU A 526 29.56 -1.45 -25.95
CA LEU A 526 29.14 -1.50 -24.55
C LEU A 526 27.62 -1.73 -24.54
N ALA A 527 27.16 -2.74 -23.81
CA ALA A 527 25.82 -3.28 -23.94
C ALA A 527 24.72 -2.19 -23.77
N LYS A 528 23.71 -2.26 -24.66
CA LYS A 528 22.37 -1.65 -24.56
C LYS A 528 22.08 -0.87 -23.26
N SER A 529 21.93 0.46 -23.34
CA SER A 529 21.07 1.22 -22.40
C SER A 529 21.04 2.74 -22.70
N VAL A 530 20.64 3.13 -23.91
CA VAL A 530 19.89 4.40 -24.02
C VAL A 530 18.45 4.03 -23.73
N VAL A 531 18.01 4.18 -22.48
CA VAL A 531 16.61 3.99 -22.08
C VAL A 531 15.86 5.27 -22.43
N ILE A 532 14.93 5.17 -23.38
CA ILE A 532 14.03 6.26 -23.76
C ILE A 532 12.68 5.97 -23.08
N PRO A 533 12.22 6.80 -22.12
CA PRO A 533 10.94 6.59 -21.46
C PRO A 533 9.79 6.51 -22.47
N GLY A 534 9.00 5.44 -22.42
CA GLY A 534 7.92 5.20 -23.37
C GLY A 534 8.32 4.42 -24.63
N ASP A 535 9.60 4.02 -24.76
CA ASP A 535 10.15 3.25 -25.87
C ASP A 535 10.84 1.97 -25.38
N GLY A 536 10.09 0.86 -25.38
CA GLY A 536 10.51 -0.40 -24.74
C GLY A 536 10.50 -0.36 -23.21
N GLU A 537 10.37 0.83 -22.62
CA GLU A 537 10.59 1.11 -21.21
C GLU A 537 9.45 1.94 -20.61
N ALA A 538 9.30 1.88 -19.29
CA ALA A 538 8.26 2.63 -18.60
C ALA A 538 8.40 4.15 -18.83
N LEU A 539 7.25 4.83 -19.00
CA LEU A 539 7.19 6.28 -18.92
C LEU A 539 7.69 6.74 -17.55
N ASN A 540 8.23 7.95 -17.44
CA ASN A 540 8.68 8.53 -16.16
C ASN A 540 7.88 9.77 -15.73
N GLY A 541 7.03 10.30 -16.61
CA GLY A 541 6.28 11.54 -16.40
C GLY A 541 4.77 11.38 -16.48
N VAL A 542 4.08 12.41 -16.01
CA VAL A 542 2.63 12.56 -16.20
C VAL A 542 2.35 12.85 -17.67
N HIS A 543 1.28 12.25 -18.19
CA HIS A 543 0.85 12.46 -19.57
C HIS A 543 0.62 13.96 -19.87
N PRO A 544 1.18 14.52 -20.97
CA PRO A 544 1.14 15.97 -21.22
C PRO A 544 -0.26 16.59 -21.32
N SER A 545 -1.26 15.80 -21.76
CA SER A 545 -2.68 16.19 -21.79
C SER A 545 -3.35 16.33 -20.42
N TYR A 546 -2.65 16.05 -19.32
CA TYR A 546 -3.18 16.11 -17.96
C TYR A 546 -2.39 17.08 -17.08
N THR A 547 -3.12 17.86 -16.29
CA THR A 547 -2.58 18.62 -15.18
C THR A 547 -2.70 17.79 -13.91
N LEU A 548 -1.55 17.47 -13.31
CA LEU A 548 -1.46 16.81 -12.00
C LEU A 548 -1.56 17.86 -10.89
N THR A 549 -2.38 17.57 -9.89
CA THR A 549 -2.50 18.33 -8.63
C THR A 549 -2.61 17.34 -7.48
N GLN A 550 -2.13 17.71 -6.30
CA GLN A 550 -2.31 16.90 -5.10
C GLN A 550 -3.76 17.03 -4.60
N ALA A 551 -4.36 15.92 -4.16
CA ALA A 551 -5.76 15.85 -3.72
C ALA A 551 -5.87 15.50 -2.22
N ARG A 552 -4.83 15.85 -1.46
CA ARG A 552 -4.72 15.70 -0.01
C ARG A 552 -3.98 16.92 0.56
N PRO A 553 -4.25 17.33 1.81
CA PRO A 553 -3.41 18.32 2.47
C PRO A 553 -2.04 17.73 2.81
N ASP A 554 -1.08 18.61 3.04
CA ASP A 554 0.26 18.19 3.47
C ASP A 554 0.19 17.53 4.85
N GLY A 555 1.04 16.52 5.08
CA GLY A 555 1.03 15.71 6.30
C GLY A 555 -0.06 14.63 6.35
N PHE A 556 -1.10 14.67 5.52
CA PHE A 556 -2.05 13.57 5.39
C PHE A 556 -1.48 12.51 4.43
N ALA A 557 -1.26 11.30 4.92
CA ALA A 557 -0.54 10.22 4.22
C ALA A 557 -1.40 8.96 3.99
N PRO A 558 -2.54 9.04 3.27
CA PRO A 558 -3.49 7.94 3.16
C PRO A 558 -3.00 6.82 2.23
N LYS A 559 -2.98 5.58 2.74
CA LYS A 559 -2.86 4.36 1.94
C LYS A 559 -4.22 4.00 1.35
N VAL A 560 -4.58 4.59 0.20
CA VAL A 560 -5.96 4.58 -0.27
C VAL A 560 -6.39 3.17 -0.74
N ALA A 561 -7.38 2.62 -0.05
CA ALA A 561 -7.89 1.26 -0.22
C ALA A 561 -9.22 1.20 -0.99
N GLY A 562 -10.02 2.26 -0.88
CA GLY A 562 -11.30 2.45 -1.56
C GLY A 562 -11.62 3.95 -1.61
N MET A 563 -12.39 4.39 -2.59
CA MET A 563 -12.79 5.79 -2.70
C MET A 563 -14.08 5.98 -3.50
N ASP A 564 -14.88 6.98 -3.14
CA ASP A 564 -16.03 7.43 -3.92
C ASP A 564 -16.48 8.83 -3.47
N PHE A 565 -17.32 9.51 -4.26
CA PHE A 565 -17.80 10.85 -3.94
C PHE A 565 -19.18 10.83 -3.27
N LEU A 566 -19.34 11.66 -2.24
CA LEU A 566 -20.65 12.03 -1.72
C LEU A 566 -21.39 12.93 -2.73
N PRO A 567 -22.73 12.97 -2.70
CA PRO A 567 -23.53 13.84 -3.58
C PRO A 567 -23.20 15.34 -3.46
N ASP A 568 -22.66 15.77 -2.32
CA ASP A 568 -22.24 17.15 -2.06
C ASP A 568 -20.85 17.50 -2.65
N GLY A 569 -20.15 16.50 -3.21
CA GLY A 569 -18.84 16.66 -3.84
C GLY A 569 -17.65 16.42 -2.93
N ARG A 570 -17.86 16.06 -1.65
CA ARG A 570 -16.78 15.59 -0.77
C ARG A 570 -16.34 14.18 -1.17
N LEU A 571 -15.05 13.90 -1.01
CA LEU A 571 -14.45 12.59 -1.32
C LEU A 571 -14.39 11.73 -0.07
N VAL A 572 -14.91 10.52 -0.14
CA VAL A 572 -14.76 9.51 0.91
C VAL A 572 -13.65 8.55 0.52
N ILE A 573 -12.75 8.24 1.44
CA ILE A 573 -11.72 7.21 1.25
C ILE A 573 -11.69 6.23 2.41
N SER A 574 -11.42 4.96 2.13
CA SER A 574 -10.97 3.98 3.13
C SER A 574 -9.46 3.77 3.03
N THR A 575 -8.82 3.40 4.14
CA THR A 575 -7.37 3.20 4.18
C THR A 575 -6.96 1.76 4.52
N TRP A 576 -5.85 1.32 3.91
CA TRP A 576 -5.22 0.02 4.18
C TRP A 576 -4.06 0.22 5.14
N ASP A 577 -4.40 0.41 6.41
CA ASP A 577 -3.49 0.67 7.52
C ASP A 577 -4.04 0.05 8.82
N PRO A 578 -3.30 0.11 9.94
CA PRO A 578 -3.73 -0.47 11.21
C PRO A 578 -5.06 0.07 11.76
N ASP A 579 -5.41 1.31 11.43
CA ASP A 579 -6.65 1.94 11.88
C ASP A 579 -7.86 1.39 11.11
N GLY A 580 -7.67 0.97 9.86
CA GLY A 580 -8.77 0.55 8.98
C GLY A 580 -9.81 1.65 8.86
N ALA A 581 -9.35 2.88 8.64
CA ALA A 581 -10.16 4.08 8.77
C ALA A 581 -10.94 4.44 7.51
N VAL A 582 -11.99 5.24 7.70
CA VAL A 582 -12.69 5.96 6.62
C VAL A 582 -12.60 7.46 6.92
N TYR A 583 -12.23 8.22 5.90
CA TYR A 583 -12.12 9.66 5.95
C TYR A 583 -13.05 10.31 4.93
N VAL A 584 -13.59 11.48 5.29
CA VAL A 584 -14.23 12.40 4.36
C VAL A 584 -13.29 13.58 4.15
N LEU A 585 -13.05 13.93 2.88
CA LEU A 585 -12.23 15.06 2.45
C LEU A 585 -13.09 16.11 1.75
N ASP A 586 -12.92 17.36 2.15
CA ASP A 586 -13.57 18.52 1.53
C ASP A 586 -12.54 19.37 0.76
N GLY A 587 -12.97 20.07 -0.27
CA GLY A 587 -12.11 20.97 -1.07
C GLY A 587 -11.21 20.27 -2.10
N VAL A 588 -11.31 18.95 -2.27
CA VAL A 588 -10.43 18.19 -3.19
C VAL A 588 -10.53 18.59 -4.67
N SER A 589 -11.63 19.21 -5.08
CA SER A 589 -11.86 19.73 -6.44
C SER A 589 -11.07 21.01 -6.75
N THR A 590 -10.58 21.71 -5.72
CA THR A 590 -9.78 22.92 -5.88
C THR A 590 -8.40 22.65 -6.47
N GLY A 591 -7.88 21.42 -6.30
CA GLY A 591 -6.49 21.06 -6.66
C GLY A 591 -5.42 21.77 -5.82
N ASP A 592 -5.81 22.40 -4.72
CA ASP A 592 -4.97 23.22 -3.85
C ASP A 592 -4.89 22.57 -2.45
N PRO A 593 -3.78 21.90 -2.09
CA PRO A 593 -3.63 21.21 -0.81
C PRO A 593 -3.95 22.06 0.41
N GLY A 594 -3.69 23.36 0.36
CA GLY A 594 -3.95 24.29 1.46
C GLY A 594 -5.44 24.58 1.71
N LYS A 595 -6.32 24.14 0.81
CA LYS A 595 -7.79 24.27 0.92
C LYS A 595 -8.49 22.94 1.20
N ILE A 596 -7.73 21.85 1.30
CA ILE A 596 -8.29 20.52 1.54
C ILE A 596 -8.31 20.27 3.05
N SER A 597 -9.47 19.90 3.56
CA SER A 597 -9.63 19.43 4.94
C SER A 597 -10.05 17.96 4.93
N TYR A 598 -9.79 17.25 6.03
CA TYR A 598 -10.21 15.86 6.19
C TYR A 598 -10.74 15.60 7.60
N ARG A 599 -11.65 14.64 7.72
CA ARG A 599 -12.21 14.15 8.98
C ARG A 599 -12.25 12.63 8.97
N LYS A 600 -11.75 11.99 10.02
CA LYS A 600 -11.97 10.55 10.24
C LYS A 600 -13.41 10.36 10.71
N ILE A 601 -14.17 9.53 10.00
CA ILE A 601 -15.58 9.26 10.32
C ILE A 601 -15.79 7.83 10.84
N ALA A 602 -14.90 6.90 10.49
CA ALA A 602 -14.96 5.51 10.94
C ALA A 602 -13.56 4.90 11.12
N SER A 603 -13.46 3.82 11.89
CA SER A 603 -12.23 3.04 12.11
C SER A 603 -12.55 1.61 12.55
N GLY A 604 -11.53 0.75 12.61
CA GLY A 604 -11.65 -0.63 13.05
C GLY A 604 -12.12 -1.62 11.97
N LEU A 605 -12.05 -1.24 10.69
CA LEU A 605 -12.42 -2.10 9.57
C LEU A 605 -11.24 -2.99 9.15
N ALA A 606 -11.51 -4.27 8.86
CA ALA A 606 -10.52 -5.26 8.47
C ALA A 606 -10.25 -5.24 6.96
N GLU A 607 -9.11 -4.67 6.55
CA GLU A 607 -8.69 -4.62 5.14
C GLU A 607 -9.80 -4.04 4.23
N PRO A 608 -10.23 -2.77 4.44
CA PRO A 608 -11.37 -2.16 3.75
C PRO A 608 -11.04 -1.76 2.30
N LEU A 609 -10.80 -2.78 1.46
CA LEU A 609 -10.31 -2.67 0.09
C LEU A 609 -11.42 -2.43 -0.96
N GLY A 610 -12.63 -2.08 -0.53
CA GLY A 610 -13.62 -1.51 -1.41
C GLY A 610 -14.53 -0.51 -0.71
N LEU A 611 -14.91 0.55 -1.42
CA LEU A 611 -15.80 1.60 -0.93
C LEU A 611 -16.70 2.06 -2.07
N LYS A 612 -17.98 2.26 -1.77
CA LYS A 612 -18.95 2.88 -2.69
C LYS A 612 -19.90 3.78 -1.92
N VAL A 613 -20.26 4.91 -2.52
CA VAL A 613 -21.37 5.76 -2.08
C VAL A 613 -22.57 5.50 -2.99
N VAL A 614 -23.73 5.25 -2.40
CA VAL A 614 -25.00 5.07 -3.14
C VAL A 614 -26.07 5.89 -2.43
N ASP A 615 -26.67 6.86 -3.12
CA ASP A 615 -27.69 7.77 -2.55
C ASP A 615 -27.23 8.53 -1.27
N GLY A 616 -25.92 8.75 -1.12
CA GLY A 616 -25.32 9.37 0.07
C GLY A 616 -24.91 8.38 1.17
N ASP A 617 -25.37 7.13 1.11
CA ASP A 617 -24.98 6.06 2.03
C ASP A 617 -23.59 5.51 1.69
N ILE A 618 -22.78 5.23 2.71
CA ILE A 618 -21.42 4.72 2.57
C ILE A 618 -21.39 3.21 2.83
N TYR A 619 -20.90 2.47 1.84
CA TYR A 619 -20.70 1.01 1.92
C TYR A 619 -19.22 0.67 1.79
N VAL A 620 -18.72 -0.17 2.70
CA VAL A 620 -17.32 -0.60 2.74
C VAL A 620 -17.22 -2.12 2.66
N LEU A 621 -16.52 -2.61 1.65
CA LEU A 621 -16.17 -4.01 1.49
C LEU A 621 -14.88 -4.30 2.26
N GLN A 622 -14.99 -5.17 3.24
CA GLN A 622 -13.90 -5.76 4.00
C GLN A 622 -13.63 -7.17 3.49
N LYS A 623 -12.48 -7.75 3.85
CA LYS A 623 -12.21 -9.18 3.64
C LYS A 623 -13.36 -10.09 4.13
N GLN A 624 -14.04 -9.67 5.19
CA GLN A 624 -14.97 -10.51 5.94
C GLN A 624 -16.44 -10.21 5.67
N GLU A 625 -16.78 -8.99 5.26
CA GLU A 625 -18.18 -8.58 5.07
C GLU A 625 -18.29 -7.31 4.22
N LEU A 626 -19.50 -7.04 3.73
CA LEU A 626 -19.90 -5.74 3.22
C LEU A 626 -20.63 -5.02 4.35
N THR A 627 -20.13 -3.84 4.73
CA THR A 627 -20.62 -3.05 5.86
C THR A 627 -21.24 -1.76 5.35
N HIS A 628 -22.41 -1.40 5.87
CA HIS A 628 -23.06 -0.12 5.69
C HIS A 628 -22.76 0.75 6.92
N LEU A 629 -22.17 1.92 6.69
CA LEU A 629 -21.83 2.87 7.76
C LEU A 629 -22.98 3.86 7.94
N ILE A 630 -23.49 3.99 9.17
CA ILE A 630 -24.65 4.80 9.48
C ILE A 630 -24.29 5.80 10.59
N ASP A 631 -24.53 7.06 10.30
CA ASP A 631 -24.58 8.17 11.25
C ASP A 631 -26.06 8.41 11.62
N HIS A 632 -26.43 8.25 12.89
CA HIS A 632 -27.81 8.38 13.36
C HIS A 632 -28.14 9.80 13.83
N ASP A 633 -27.15 10.62 14.19
CA ASP A 633 -27.37 11.95 14.79
C ASP A 633 -26.89 13.12 13.93
N GLY A 634 -26.22 12.84 12.81
CA GLY A 634 -25.80 13.79 11.81
C GLY A 634 -24.54 14.57 12.20
N ASP A 635 -23.77 14.08 13.17
CA ASP A 635 -22.52 14.72 13.61
C ASP A 635 -21.29 14.39 12.74
N GLU A 636 -21.50 13.54 11.72
CA GLU A 636 -20.52 12.97 10.78
C GLU A 636 -19.55 11.93 11.38
N GLU A 637 -19.81 11.43 12.59
CA GLU A 637 -19.16 10.27 13.16
C GLU A 637 -20.06 9.02 12.96
N ILE A 638 -19.47 7.90 12.58
CA ILE A 638 -20.25 6.68 12.33
C ILE A 638 -20.62 6.01 13.66
N ASP A 639 -21.90 6.05 13.97
CA ASP A 639 -22.51 5.38 15.11
C ASP A 639 -22.63 3.86 14.94
N GLU A 640 -23.02 3.41 13.75
CA GLU A 640 -23.35 1.99 13.49
C GLU A 640 -22.64 1.45 12.25
N TYR A 641 -22.01 0.30 12.45
CA TYR A 641 -21.32 -0.50 11.44
C TYR A 641 -22.22 -1.68 11.12
N ARG A 642 -23.20 -1.48 10.24
CA ARG A 642 -24.22 -2.48 9.94
C ARG A 642 -23.70 -3.50 8.93
N THR A 643 -23.66 -4.77 9.31
CA THR A 643 -23.30 -5.85 8.37
C THR A 643 -24.44 -6.04 7.36
N LEU A 644 -24.20 -5.66 6.09
CA LEU A 644 -25.14 -5.89 5.00
C LEU A 644 -25.05 -7.33 4.49
N SER A 645 -23.83 -7.81 4.23
CA SER A 645 -23.61 -9.18 3.75
C SER A 645 -22.33 -9.78 4.33
N ASN A 646 -22.38 -11.06 4.66
CA ASN A 646 -21.23 -11.85 5.06
C ASN A 646 -21.31 -13.29 4.52
N ASP A 647 -21.98 -13.47 3.38
CA ASP A 647 -22.39 -14.76 2.81
C ASP A 647 -21.24 -15.64 2.31
N TRP A 648 -20.04 -15.08 2.12
CA TRP A 648 -18.87 -15.83 1.65
C TRP A 648 -18.04 -16.45 2.79
N THR A 649 -17.35 -17.54 2.46
CA THR A 649 -16.40 -18.18 3.37
C THR A 649 -15.07 -17.42 3.40
N VAL A 650 -14.44 -17.37 4.57
CA VAL A 650 -13.17 -16.67 4.80
C VAL A 650 -12.22 -17.60 5.57
N SER A 651 -10.93 -17.60 5.20
CA SER A 651 -9.86 -18.26 5.93
C SER A 651 -8.96 -17.26 6.67
N ALA A 652 -7.99 -17.79 7.43
CA ALA A 652 -6.97 -16.99 8.09
C ALA A 652 -5.82 -16.55 7.17
N ASN A 653 -5.83 -16.93 5.88
CA ASN A 653 -4.73 -16.62 4.97
C ASN A 653 -4.58 -15.10 4.78
N PHE A 654 -3.35 -14.60 4.87
CA PHE A 654 -3.05 -13.15 4.85
C PHE A 654 -3.32 -12.46 3.51
N HIS A 655 -3.45 -13.22 2.43
CA HIS A 655 -3.58 -12.70 1.07
C HIS A 655 -4.95 -13.00 0.45
N GLU A 656 -5.93 -13.35 1.29
CA GLU A 656 -7.30 -13.69 0.89
C GLU A 656 -8.23 -12.46 0.94
N PHE A 657 -7.95 -11.47 0.08
CA PHE A 657 -8.65 -10.18 0.06
C PHE A 657 -10.05 -10.24 -0.57
N ALA A 658 -10.84 -9.19 -0.32
CA ALA A 658 -12.05 -8.88 -1.08
C ALA A 658 -11.85 -7.48 -1.71
N PHE A 659 -11.95 -7.38 -3.03
CA PHE A 659 -11.69 -6.15 -3.77
C PHE A 659 -12.97 -5.60 -4.40
N GLY A 660 -13.05 -4.27 -4.51
CA GLY A 660 -14.28 -3.59 -4.90
C GLY A 660 -14.22 -2.07 -4.71
N LEU A 661 -15.35 -1.38 -4.82
CA LEU A 661 -16.70 -1.89 -5.02
C LEU A 661 -17.32 -1.19 -6.24
N ALA A 662 -17.79 -1.96 -7.22
CA ALA A 662 -18.59 -1.40 -8.31
C ALA A 662 -20.08 -1.48 -7.96
N PHE A 663 -20.90 -0.64 -8.58
CA PHE A 663 -22.34 -0.64 -8.33
C PHE A 663 -23.12 -0.44 -9.62
N GLN A 664 -24.11 -1.30 -9.83
CA GLN A 664 -25.15 -1.14 -10.85
C GLN A 664 -26.45 -1.62 -10.21
N GLU A 665 -27.41 -0.71 -10.07
CA GLU A 665 -28.68 -0.99 -9.39
C GLU A 665 -29.31 -2.31 -9.88
N PRO A 666 -29.71 -3.24 -8.97
CA PRO A 666 -29.70 -3.13 -7.50
C PRO A 666 -28.47 -3.76 -6.80
N TYR A 667 -27.37 -3.98 -7.51
CA TYR A 667 -26.26 -4.80 -7.05
C TYR A 667 -24.95 -4.04 -6.84
N PHE A 668 -24.28 -4.37 -5.74
CA PHE A 668 -22.85 -4.16 -5.59
C PHE A 668 -22.08 -5.32 -6.24
N TYR A 669 -20.93 -5.05 -6.83
CA TYR A 669 -20.07 -6.05 -7.47
C TYR A 669 -18.68 -6.04 -6.86
N ALA A 670 -18.20 -7.22 -6.49
CA ALA A 670 -16.94 -7.44 -5.81
C ALA A 670 -16.21 -8.66 -6.39
N THR A 671 -14.92 -8.76 -6.10
CA THR A 671 -14.11 -9.94 -6.42
C THR A 671 -13.48 -10.51 -5.15
N LEU A 672 -13.50 -11.82 -5.01
CA LEU A 672 -12.99 -12.54 -3.84
C LEU A 672 -11.69 -13.25 -4.24
N ALA A 673 -10.55 -12.73 -3.78
CA ALA A 673 -9.25 -13.30 -4.09
C ALA A 673 -9.03 -14.64 -3.39
N ILE A 674 -8.23 -15.51 -4.00
CA ILE A 674 -7.77 -16.75 -3.37
C ILE A 674 -6.70 -16.45 -2.31
N GLY A 675 -6.49 -17.38 -1.37
CA GLY A 675 -5.35 -17.33 -0.46
C GLY A 675 -4.04 -17.64 -1.17
N ILE A 676 -2.95 -16.98 -0.76
CA ILE A 676 -1.61 -17.12 -1.35
C ILE A 676 -0.61 -17.50 -0.25
N LEU A 677 0.40 -18.30 -0.58
CA LEU A 677 1.53 -18.61 0.29
C LEU A 677 2.63 -17.54 0.15
N PRO A 678 3.48 -17.35 1.18
CA PRO A 678 4.69 -16.54 1.01
C PRO A 678 5.46 -17.00 -0.23
N GLY A 679 5.83 -16.06 -1.11
CA GLY A 679 6.47 -16.35 -2.40
C GLY A 679 5.53 -16.44 -3.61
N GLY A 680 4.21 -16.29 -3.41
CA GLY A 680 3.27 -16.07 -4.52
C GLY A 680 2.54 -17.30 -5.06
N ALA A 681 2.80 -18.50 -4.54
CA ALA A 681 2.04 -19.69 -4.95
C ALA A 681 0.61 -19.69 -4.35
N SER A 682 -0.39 -20.20 -5.09
CA SER A 682 -1.72 -20.45 -4.53
C SER A 682 -1.66 -21.32 -3.27
N ALA A 683 -2.40 -20.93 -2.23
CA ALA A 683 -2.54 -21.76 -1.04
C ALA A 683 -3.38 -23.02 -1.34
N PRO A 684 -3.06 -24.16 -0.71
CA PRO A 684 -3.93 -25.33 -0.77
C PRO A 684 -5.22 -25.08 0.03
N ASN A 685 -6.27 -25.85 -0.26
CA ASN A 685 -7.54 -25.85 0.49
C ASN A 685 -8.27 -24.49 0.51
N GLN A 686 -8.41 -23.90 -0.67
CA GLN A 686 -9.15 -22.65 -0.86
C GLN A 686 -10.62 -22.77 -0.40
N PRO A 687 -11.20 -21.77 0.28
CA PRO A 687 -12.64 -21.72 0.47
C PRO A 687 -13.37 -21.66 -0.88
N LYS A 688 -14.50 -22.35 -0.97
CA LYS A 688 -15.25 -22.55 -2.23
C LYS A 688 -15.68 -21.25 -2.94
N ASP A 689 -15.90 -20.19 -2.17
CA ASP A 689 -16.40 -18.90 -2.65
C ASP A 689 -15.25 -18.00 -3.15
N ARG A 690 -13.99 -18.38 -2.95
CA ARG A 690 -12.81 -17.63 -3.40
C ARG A 690 -12.49 -17.89 -4.87
N GLY A 691 -11.76 -16.97 -5.49
CA GLY A 691 -11.45 -16.97 -6.93
C GLY A 691 -12.69 -16.70 -7.79
N LYS A 692 -13.63 -15.88 -7.28
CA LYS A 692 -14.93 -15.59 -7.89
C LYS A 692 -15.21 -14.09 -7.97
N ALA A 693 -15.99 -13.69 -8.97
CA ALA A 693 -16.69 -12.41 -9.00
C ALA A 693 -18.10 -12.63 -8.47
N VAL A 694 -18.57 -11.73 -7.59
CA VAL A 694 -19.86 -11.82 -6.93
C VAL A 694 -20.65 -10.54 -7.09
N ARG A 695 -21.97 -10.65 -7.02
CA ARG A 695 -22.90 -9.52 -6.87
C ARG A 695 -23.66 -9.65 -5.55
N ILE A 696 -23.89 -8.53 -4.88
CA ILE A 696 -24.56 -8.46 -3.58
C ILE A 696 -25.73 -7.50 -3.70
N HIS A 697 -26.94 -7.98 -3.44
CA HIS A 697 -28.14 -7.16 -3.55
C HIS A 697 -28.15 -6.07 -2.47
N ARG A 698 -28.39 -4.81 -2.86
CA ARG A 698 -28.29 -3.64 -1.98
C ARG A 698 -29.18 -3.73 -0.75
N GLU A 699 -30.43 -4.16 -0.91
CA GLU A 699 -31.39 -4.19 0.19
C GLU A 699 -31.31 -5.47 1.04
N THR A 700 -31.24 -6.64 0.42
CA THR A 700 -31.30 -7.93 1.12
C THR A 700 -29.94 -8.40 1.63
N GLY A 701 -28.85 -7.90 1.05
CA GLY A 701 -27.49 -8.37 1.32
C GLY A 701 -27.17 -9.75 0.74
N GLN A 702 -28.08 -10.35 -0.02
CA GLN A 702 -27.89 -11.67 -0.60
C GLN A 702 -26.78 -11.64 -1.67
N MET A 703 -25.81 -12.53 -1.54
CA MET A 703 -24.72 -12.70 -2.50
C MET A 703 -25.03 -13.77 -3.56
N GLU A 704 -24.64 -13.50 -4.81
CA GLU A 704 -24.66 -14.44 -5.92
C GLU A 704 -23.29 -14.47 -6.63
N ILE A 705 -22.85 -15.66 -7.04
CA ILE A 705 -21.63 -15.82 -7.85
C ILE A 705 -21.98 -15.50 -9.29
N VAL A 706 -21.24 -14.57 -9.90
CA VAL A 706 -21.43 -14.16 -11.30
C VAL A 706 -20.48 -14.92 -12.22
N ALA A 707 -19.21 -15.04 -11.83
CA ALA A 707 -18.16 -15.67 -12.64
C ALA A 707 -17.05 -16.27 -11.74
N GLU A 708 -16.20 -17.11 -12.33
CA GLU A 708 -15.18 -17.85 -11.61
C GLU A 708 -13.84 -17.94 -12.33
N GLY A 709 -12.82 -18.47 -11.64
CA GLY A 709 -11.49 -18.66 -12.22
C GLY A 709 -10.59 -17.43 -12.10
N LEU A 710 -10.79 -16.62 -11.05
CA LEU A 710 -9.93 -15.50 -10.70
C LEU A 710 -8.84 -15.92 -9.70
N ARG A 711 -7.73 -15.18 -9.64
CA ARG A 711 -6.64 -15.41 -8.68
C ARG A 711 -6.54 -14.28 -7.65
N THR A 712 -5.95 -13.15 -8.03
CA THR A 712 -5.85 -11.95 -7.18
C THR A 712 -6.39 -10.75 -7.94
N PRO A 713 -7.72 -10.65 -8.07
CA PRO A 713 -8.37 -9.63 -8.89
C PRO A 713 -8.52 -8.29 -8.17
N ASN A 714 -7.42 -7.53 -8.01
CA ASN A 714 -7.40 -6.25 -7.27
C ASN A 714 -8.30 -5.15 -7.90
N GLY A 715 -8.75 -5.31 -9.14
CA GLY A 715 -9.62 -4.34 -9.80
C GLY A 715 -10.96 -4.91 -10.20
N ILE A 716 -12.05 -4.22 -9.84
CA ILE A 716 -13.37 -4.35 -10.47
C ILE A 716 -14.00 -2.97 -10.60
N GLY A 717 -14.56 -2.64 -11.76
CA GLY A 717 -15.07 -1.30 -12.03
C GLY A 717 -15.93 -1.23 -13.29
N VAL A 718 -16.64 -0.10 -13.44
CA VAL A 718 -17.47 0.18 -14.61
C VAL A 718 -16.59 0.76 -15.72
N GLY A 719 -16.54 0.08 -16.86
CA GLY A 719 -15.78 0.47 -18.03
C GLY A 719 -16.65 1.07 -19.13
N ILE A 720 -16.29 0.79 -20.38
CA ILE A 720 -17.08 1.19 -21.55
C ILE A 720 -18.44 0.50 -21.60
N ASP A 721 -19.36 1.03 -22.41
CA ASP A 721 -20.73 0.51 -22.60
C ASP A 721 -21.54 0.37 -21.30
N ASN A 722 -21.09 1.00 -20.21
CA ASN A 722 -21.63 0.82 -18.87
C ASN A 722 -21.63 -0.66 -18.44
N GLU A 723 -20.60 -1.42 -18.81
CA GLU A 723 -20.39 -2.81 -18.40
C GLU A 723 -19.27 -2.93 -17.35
N ILE A 724 -19.22 -4.08 -16.67
CA ILE A 724 -18.29 -4.32 -15.56
C ILE A 724 -17.06 -5.08 -16.06
N PHE A 725 -15.88 -4.59 -15.66
CA PHE A 725 -14.61 -5.17 -16.01
C PHE A 725 -13.79 -5.49 -14.76
N ILE A 726 -12.93 -6.49 -14.88
CA ILE A 726 -12.06 -6.98 -13.81
C ILE A 726 -10.61 -6.92 -14.27
N ALA A 727 -9.71 -6.49 -13.39
CA ALA A 727 -8.27 -6.66 -13.54
C ALA A 727 -7.81 -7.81 -12.65
N ASP A 728 -7.18 -8.82 -13.24
CA ASP A 728 -6.66 -9.99 -12.52
C ASP A 728 -5.16 -10.13 -12.66
N ASN A 729 -4.50 -10.53 -11.56
CA ASN A 729 -3.05 -10.63 -11.46
C ASN A 729 -2.58 -12.02 -11.90
N GLN A 730 -1.41 -12.05 -12.53
CA GLN A 730 -0.71 -13.26 -12.95
C GLN A 730 -0.33 -14.18 -11.78
N GLY A 731 0.04 -15.42 -12.09
CA GLY A 731 0.51 -16.42 -11.14
C GLY A 731 0.29 -17.82 -11.67
N ASP A 732 0.14 -18.81 -10.79
CA ASP A 732 -0.19 -20.17 -11.22
C ASP A 732 -1.53 -20.19 -11.96
N TRP A 733 -1.52 -20.81 -13.14
CA TRP A 733 -2.61 -20.87 -14.12
C TRP A 733 -3.01 -19.54 -14.75
N LEU A 734 -2.35 -18.44 -14.41
CA LEU A 734 -2.53 -17.12 -15.03
C LEU A 734 -1.18 -16.64 -15.57
N PRO A 735 -0.87 -16.91 -16.85
CA PRO A 735 0.46 -16.68 -17.39
C PRO A 735 0.87 -15.20 -17.43
N ALA A 736 -0.10 -14.30 -17.55
CA ALA A 736 0.10 -12.85 -17.51
C ALA A 736 -1.11 -12.17 -16.86
N CYS A 737 -0.93 -10.91 -16.46
CA CYS A 737 -2.01 -10.05 -16.00
C CYS A 737 -3.02 -9.83 -17.13
N LYS A 738 -4.28 -9.49 -16.80
CA LYS A 738 -5.32 -9.30 -17.82
C LYS A 738 -6.47 -8.41 -17.37
N ILE A 739 -7.10 -7.76 -18.35
CA ILE A 739 -8.40 -7.11 -18.19
C ILE A 739 -9.48 -8.02 -18.77
N LEU A 740 -10.56 -8.20 -18.03
CA LEU A 740 -11.64 -9.14 -18.28
C LEU A 740 -12.97 -8.40 -18.36
N HIS A 741 -13.83 -8.80 -19.29
CA HIS A 741 -15.25 -8.43 -19.24
C HIS A 741 -15.99 -9.40 -18.32
N LEU A 742 -16.68 -8.90 -17.30
CA LEU A 742 -17.48 -9.73 -16.38
C LEU A 742 -18.70 -10.27 -17.13
N SER A 743 -18.74 -11.58 -17.34
CA SER A 743 -19.86 -12.27 -17.99
C SER A 743 -20.37 -13.41 -17.12
N GLU A 744 -21.70 -13.57 -17.05
CA GLU A 744 -22.34 -14.58 -16.21
C GLU A 744 -21.89 -16.00 -16.61
N GLY A 745 -21.50 -16.80 -15.63
CA GLY A 745 -21.03 -18.17 -15.81
C GLY A 745 -19.63 -18.31 -16.43
N ALA A 746 -18.92 -17.21 -16.70
CA ALA A 746 -17.60 -17.26 -17.32
C ALA A 746 -16.54 -17.90 -16.39
N PHE A 747 -15.62 -18.64 -16.99
CA PHE A 747 -14.41 -19.13 -16.34
C PHE A 747 -13.19 -18.35 -16.86
N PHE A 748 -12.42 -17.74 -15.96
CA PHE A 748 -11.28 -16.89 -16.31
C PHE A 748 -9.91 -17.56 -16.18
N GLY A 749 -9.83 -18.87 -15.95
CA GLY A 749 -8.59 -19.64 -16.13
C GLY A 749 -7.90 -20.12 -14.85
N SER A 750 -8.05 -19.44 -13.70
CA SER A 750 -7.46 -19.90 -12.44
C SER A 750 -8.00 -21.27 -12.04
N ARG A 751 -7.11 -22.21 -11.69
CA ARG A 751 -7.50 -23.57 -11.25
C ARG A 751 -7.34 -23.80 -9.75
N ALA A 752 -7.08 -22.75 -8.98
CA ALA A 752 -6.82 -22.84 -7.55
C ALA A 752 -8.02 -23.36 -6.73
N VAL A 753 -9.24 -23.13 -7.22
CA VAL A 753 -10.49 -23.55 -6.56
C VAL A 753 -11.23 -24.56 -7.43
N ASP A 754 -11.53 -25.73 -6.87
CA ASP A 754 -12.24 -26.83 -7.56
C ASP A 754 -11.56 -27.23 -8.88
N SER A 755 -10.23 -27.43 -8.81
CA SER A 755 -9.37 -27.72 -9.96
C SER A 755 -9.89 -28.86 -10.86
N ALA A 756 -10.46 -29.90 -10.26
CA ALA A 756 -11.00 -31.05 -10.97
C ALA A 756 -12.15 -30.65 -11.91
N ARG A 757 -13.08 -29.79 -11.46
CA ARG A 757 -14.18 -29.31 -12.29
C ARG A 757 -13.72 -28.23 -13.28
N VAL A 758 -13.00 -27.22 -12.79
CA VAL A 758 -12.70 -26.03 -13.60
C VAL A 758 -11.66 -26.30 -14.69
N SER A 759 -10.82 -27.33 -14.54
CA SER A 759 -9.89 -27.76 -15.60
C SER A 759 -10.57 -28.23 -16.88
N GLN A 760 -11.87 -28.52 -16.83
CA GLN A 760 -12.68 -28.93 -17.98
C GLN A 760 -13.48 -27.77 -18.61
N LEU A 761 -13.45 -26.58 -18.00
CA LEU A 761 -14.21 -25.43 -18.49
C LEU A 761 -13.39 -24.66 -19.54
N PRO A 762 -14.04 -24.18 -20.63
CA PRO A 762 -13.37 -23.28 -21.55
C PRO A 762 -13.11 -21.94 -20.86
N MET A 763 -11.87 -21.44 -20.98
CA MET A 763 -11.54 -20.11 -20.50
C MET A 763 -12.18 -19.06 -21.42
N LYS A 764 -12.85 -18.06 -20.84
CA LYS A 764 -13.25 -16.85 -21.56
C LYS A 764 -11.99 -16.02 -21.87
N PRO A 765 -11.74 -15.66 -23.14
CA PRO A 765 -10.60 -14.83 -23.51
C PRO A 765 -10.64 -13.46 -22.79
N PRO A 766 -9.48 -12.88 -22.45
CA PRO A 766 -9.44 -11.54 -21.89
C PRO A 766 -9.70 -10.48 -22.96
N VAL A 767 -10.06 -9.28 -22.51
CA VAL A 767 -10.14 -8.08 -23.38
C VAL A 767 -8.74 -7.71 -23.85
N VAL A 768 -7.80 -7.65 -22.89
CA VAL A 768 -6.36 -7.48 -23.14
C VAL A 768 -5.53 -8.31 -22.18
N TRP A 769 -4.48 -8.95 -22.69
CA TRP A 769 -3.35 -9.39 -21.89
C TRP A 769 -2.44 -8.21 -21.55
N LEU A 770 -1.86 -8.25 -20.36
CA LEU A 770 -0.90 -7.27 -19.86
C LEU A 770 0.43 -8.02 -19.63
N PRO A 771 1.35 -7.99 -20.61
CA PRO A 771 2.64 -8.65 -20.48
C PRO A 771 3.39 -8.22 -19.22
N GLN A 772 3.84 -9.21 -18.48
CA GLN A 772 4.54 -9.05 -17.21
C GLN A 772 5.88 -8.35 -17.42
N ASP A 773 6.24 -7.47 -16.48
CA ASP A 773 7.46 -6.66 -16.46
C ASP A 773 7.57 -5.63 -17.60
N GLU A 774 6.70 -5.71 -18.61
CA GLU A 774 6.64 -4.77 -19.73
C GLU A 774 5.59 -3.67 -19.53
N ILE A 775 4.38 -4.04 -19.08
CA ILE A 775 3.27 -3.09 -18.90
C ILE A 775 2.37 -3.33 -17.68
N GLY A 776 2.36 -4.54 -17.11
CA GLY A 776 1.50 -4.83 -15.95
C GLY A 776 1.92 -6.02 -15.10
N ASN A 777 1.99 -5.79 -13.79
CA ASN A 777 2.40 -6.74 -12.76
C ASN A 777 1.37 -6.88 -11.64
N SER A 778 0.59 -5.82 -11.38
CA SER A 778 -0.53 -5.78 -10.44
C SER A 778 -1.53 -4.68 -10.89
N PRO A 779 -2.30 -4.93 -11.96
CA PRO A 779 -3.34 -4.02 -12.42
C PRO A 779 -4.49 -3.92 -11.40
N THR A 780 -5.12 -2.75 -11.33
CA THR A 780 -6.16 -2.42 -10.35
C THR A 780 -7.43 -1.92 -11.03
N THR A 781 -8.26 -1.11 -10.35
CA THR A 781 -9.62 -0.71 -10.77
C THR A 781 -9.68 -0.29 -12.25
N PRO A 782 -10.37 -1.07 -13.11
CA PRO A 782 -10.72 -0.62 -14.45
C PRO A 782 -11.73 0.52 -14.38
N SER A 783 -11.62 1.49 -15.28
CA SER A 783 -12.57 2.60 -15.42
C SER A 783 -12.70 3.01 -16.88
N TYR A 784 -13.75 3.75 -17.20
CA TYR A 784 -13.89 4.42 -18.49
C TYR A 784 -12.97 5.64 -18.58
N LEU A 785 -12.66 6.06 -19.80
CA LEU A 785 -11.92 7.28 -20.14
C LEU A 785 -12.75 8.10 -21.14
N ASN A 786 -13.19 9.28 -20.71
CA ASN A 786 -14.06 10.17 -21.48
C ASN A 786 -13.48 11.57 -21.69
N ASP A 787 -12.15 11.67 -21.81
CA ASP A 787 -11.43 12.93 -22.02
C ASP A 787 -10.89 13.03 -23.45
N GLY A 788 -11.10 14.20 -24.06
CA GLY A 788 -10.44 14.60 -25.31
C GLY A 788 -10.52 13.54 -26.43
N PRO A 789 -9.42 13.29 -27.16
CA PRO A 789 -9.41 12.30 -28.24
C PRO A 789 -9.57 10.86 -27.75
N TYR A 790 -9.34 10.59 -26.47
CA TYR A 790 -9.39 9.26 -25.86
C TYR A 790 -10.80 8.84 -25.44
N ALA A 791 -11.82 9.68 -25.66
CA ALA A 791 -13.18 9.42 -25.24
C ALA A 791 -13.71 8.08 -25.78
N GLY A 792 -14.39 7.33 -24.92
CA GLY A 792 -14.91 5.99 -25.23
C GLY A 792 -13.87 4.87 -25.09
N GLN A 793 -12.72 5.12 -24.46
CA GLN A 793 -11.73 4.09 -24.12
C GLN A 793 -11.81 3.71 -22.63
N MET A 794 -10.94 2.82 -22.21
CA MET A 794 -10.78 2.41 -20.82
C MET A 794 -9.41 2.81 -20.27
N ILE A 795 -9.31 2.82 -18.94
CA ILE A 795 -8.07 2.94 -18.18
C ILE A 795 -8.08 1.94 -17.03
N HIS A 796 -6.90 1.65 -16.49
CA HIS A 796 -6.78 0.98 -15.20
C HIS A 796 -5.55 1.48 -14.45
N GLY A 797 -5.61 1.43 -13.11
CA GLY A 797 -4.45 1.70 -12.27
C GLY A 797 -3.48 0.51 -12.29
N GLU A 798 -2.25 0.78 -11.86
CA GLU A 798 -1.22 -0.24 -11.74
C GLU A 798 -0.39 0.07 -10.49
N VAL A 799 -0.19 -0.95 -9.66
CA VAL A 799 0.43 -0.85 -8.34
C VAL A 799 1.95 -1.12 -8.31
N THR A 800 2.48 -1.97 -9.20
CA THR A 800 3.87 -2.46 -9.19
C THR A 800 4.71 -1.94 -10.37
N HIS A 801 4.16 -1.99 -11.59
CA HIS A 801 4.65 -1.22 -12.73
C HIS A 801 4.23 0.27 -12.61
N GLY A 802 3.20 0.59 -11.85
CA GLY A 802 2.77 1.94 -11.47
C GLY A 802 1.98 2.69 -12.51
N GLY A 803 1.44 3.83 -12.09
CA GLY A 803 0.77 4.77 -13.00
C GLY A 803 -0.63 4.30 -13.42
N VAL A 804 -1.10 4.88 -14.52
CA VAL A 804 -2.38 4.53 -15.17
C VAL A 804 -2.09 4.07 -16.59
N LYS A 805 -2.70 2.97 -17.01
CA LYS A 805 -2.59 2.42 -18.37
C LYS A 805 -3.88 2.69 -19.13
N ARG A 806 -3.78 2.86 -20.44
CA ARG A 806 -4.92 3.10 -21.33
C ARG A 806 -5.22 1.85 -22.14
N VAL A 807 -6.50 1.54 -22.31
CA VAL A 807 -6.96 0.38 -23.07
C VAL A 807 -7.97 0.84 -24.10
N PHE A 808 -7.62 0.69 -25.37
CA PHE A 808 -8.59 0.76 -26.46
C PHE A 808 -9.32 -0.58 -26.53
N VAL A 809 -10.64 -0.54 -26.65
CA VAL A 809 -11.49 -1.74 -26.71
C VAL A 809 -12.40 -1.65 -27.93
N GLU A 810 -12.58 -2.77 -28.63
CA GLU A 810 -13.55 -2.95 -29.69
C GLU A 810 -14.32 -4.26 -29.56
N LYS A 811 -15.49 -4.33 -30.21
CA LYS A 811 -16.32 -5.53 -30.28
C LYS A 811 -16.16 -6.17 -31.65
N VAL A 812 -15.65 -7.40 -31.69
CA VAL A 812 -15.57 -8.21 -32.91
C VAL A 812 -16.41 -9.47 -32.71
N ASN A 813 -17.40 -9.66 -33.57
CA ASN A 813 -18.38 -10.75 -33.46
C ASN A 813 -19.08 -10.86 -32.09
N GLY A 814 -19.21 -9.72 -31.39
CA GLY A 814 -19.87 -9.64 -30.08
C GLY A 814 -18.95 -9.84 -28.86
N GLU A 815 -17.68 -10.24 -29.05
CA GLU A 815 -16.71 -10.35 -27.97
C GLU A 815 -15.79 -9.12 -27.95
N TYR A 816 -15.39 -8.73 -26.73
CA TYR A 816 -14.44 -7.65 -26.54
C TYR A 816 -13.01 -8.11 -26.76
N GLN A 817 -12.25 -7.25 -27.42
CA GLN A 817 -10.82 -7.35 -27.58
C GLN A 817 -10.24 -5.94 -27.72
N GLY A 818 -8.92 -5.79 -27.74
CA GLY A 818 -8.35 -4.47 -27.89
C GLY A 818 -6.85 -4.38 -27.67
N ALA A 819 -6.36 -3.15 -27.45
CA ALA A 819 -4.96 -2.87 -27.21
C ALA A 819 -4.73 -2.09 -25.92
N VAL A 820 -3.68 -2.44 -25.19
CA VAL A 820 -3.17 -1.66 -24.06
C VAL A 820 -1.99 -0.79 -24.47
N PHE A 821 -1.92 0.41 -23.89
CA PHE A 821 -0.89 1.42 -24.11
C PHE A 821 -0.33 1.93 -22.77
N ARG A 822 0.95 2.31 -22.77
CA ARG A 822 1.50 3.17 -21.72
C ARG A 822 0.78 4.52 -21.77
N PHE A 823 0.50 5.13 -20.62
CA PHE A 823 -0.29 6.37 -20.60
C PHE A 823 0.20 7.39 -19.56
N ILE A 824 -0.03 7.19 -18.27
CA ILE A 824 0.39 8.12 -17.21
C ILE A 824 1.37 7.42 -16.28
N GLN A 825 2.53 8.04 -16.04
CA GLN A 825 3.42 7.70 -14.93
C GLN A 825 3.76 8.97 -14.13
N GLY A 826 4.91 9.02 -13.47
CA GLY A 826 5.34 10.16 -12.65
C GLY A 826 4.60 10.34 -11.33
N LEU A 827 3.61 9.51 -11.02
CA LEU A 827 2.78 9.62 -9.81
C LEU A 827 3.55 9.32 -8.52
N GLU A 828 2.96 9.69 -7.38
CA GLU A 828 3.59 9.61 -6.05
C GLU A 828 3.78 8.18 -5.54
N ALA A 829 2.90 7.25 -5.92
CA ALA A 829 2.86 5.87 -5.44
C ALA A 829 2.26 4.91 -6.49
N GLY A 830 2.26 3.61 -6.21
CA GLY A 830 1.50 2.62 -6.99
C GLY A 830 -0.01 2.90 -6.90
N ILE A 831 -0.75 2.77 -7.99
CA ILE A 831 -2.14 3.24 -8.10
C ILE A 831 -3.14 2.11 -7.85
N ASN A 832 -3.79 2.16 -6.70
CA ASN A 832 -4.74 1.15 -6.25
C ASN A 832 -6.17 1.40 -6.72
N ARG A 833 -6.62 2.66 -6.71
CA ARG A 833 -8.02 3.01 -6.94
C ARG A 833 -8.14 4.23 -7.84
N LEU A 834 -9.17 4.22 -8.67
CA LEU A 834 -9.52 5.29 -9.60
C LEU A 834 -10.98 5.67 -9.38
N VAL A 835 -11.28 6.97 -9.32
CA VAL A 835 -12.66 7.46 -9.37
C VAL A 835 -12.74 8.79 -10.10
N TRP A 836 -13.82 8.99 -10.84
CA TRP A 836 -14.12 10.27 -11.48
C TRP A 836 -14.85 11.19 -10.48
N GLY A 837 -14.34 12.40 -10.31
CA GLY A 837 -14.97 13.41 -9.48
C GLY A 837 -16.05 14.21 -10.19
N PRO A 838 -16.92 14.91 -9.44
CA PRO A 838 -17.98 15.75 -10.00
C PRO A 838 -17.44 16.93 -10.81
N ASP A 839 -16.18 17.30 -10.61
CA ASP A 839 -15.45 18.31 -11.38
C ASP A 839 -14.90 17.76 -12.71
N SER A 840 -15.24 16.52 -13.08
CA SER A 840 -14.72 15.78 -14.23
C SER A 840 -13.19 15.67 -14.24
N ALA A 841 -12.56 15.55 -13.06
CA ALA A 841 -11.18 15.12 -12.92
C ALA A 841 -11.12 13.64 -12.52
N LEU A 842 -10.02 12.98 -12.88
CA LEU A 842 -9.71 11.64 -12.41
C LEU A 842 -8.94 11.74 -11.09
N TYR A 843 -9.44 11.11 -10.04
CA TYR A 843 -8.76 10.98 -8.76
C TYR A 843 -8.10 9.61 -8.68
N VAL A 844 -6.83 9.59 -8.24
CA VAL A 844 -5.99 8.40 -8.19
C VAL A 844 -5.49 8.19 -6.77
N GLY A 845 -5.81 7.03 -6.20
CA GLY A 845 -5.43 6.62 -4.86
C GLY A 845 -4.17 5.76 -4.89
N GLY A 846 -3.15 6.21 -4.19
CA GLY A 846 -1.86 5.58 -4.05
C GLY A 846 -1.78 4.64 -2.85
N ILE A 847 -1.09 3.53 -3.01
CA ILE A 847 -0.74 2.59 -1.94
C ILE A 847 0.65 2.00 -2.20
N GLY A 848 1.30 1.48 -1.15
CA GLY A 848 2.59 0.82 -1.25
C GLY A 848 3.05 0.17 0.06
N SER A 849 4.23 -0.46 -0.01
CA SER A 849 4.91 -1.15 1.10
C SER A 849 6.43 -0.89 1.05
N THR A 850 7.23 -1.57 1.88
CA THR A 850 8.70 -1.55 1.79
C THR A 850 9.18 -1.94 0.37
N GLY A 851 10.20 -1.23 -0.14
CA GLY A 851 10.61 -1.31 -1.54
C GLY A 851 9.57 -0.78 -2.55
N ASN A 852 8.49 -0.18 -2.04
CA ASN A 852 7.32 0.34 -2.76
C ASN A 852 6.84 -0.54 -3.92
N TRP A 853 6.84 -1.86 -3.72
CA TRP A 853 6.50 -2.82 -4.77
C TRP A 853 7.19 -2.51 -6.10
N GLN A 854 8.51 -2.34 -6.05
CA GLN A 854 9.39 -2.03 -7.18
C GLN A 854 9.37 -0.58 -7.67
N HIS A 855 8.70 0.34 -6.96
CA HIS A 855 8.80 1.79 -7.17
C HIS A 855 9.83 2.48 -6.27
N SER A 856 11.11 2.21 -6.50
CA SER A 856 12.20 2.88 -5.77
C SER A 856 12.06 4.42 -5.86
N GLY A 857 12.22 5.11 -4.73
CA GLY A 857 12.12 6.58 -4.65
C GLY A 857 10.70 7.17 -4.68
N LYS A 858 9.66 6.34 -4.52
CA LYS A 858 8.26 6.77 -4.47
C LYS A 858 7.63 6.55 -3.08
N LEU A 859 6.53 7.25 -2.80
CA LEU A 859 5.78 7.18 -1.54
C LEU A 859 4.96 5.87 -1.46
N TRP A 860 4.64 5.45 -0.23
CA TRP A 860 3.82 4.26 0.04
C TRP A 860 2.33 4.59 0.24
N TYR A 861 1.98 5.83 -0.02
CA TYR A 861 0.66 6.43 0.14
C TYR A 861 0.50 7.51 -0.94
N GLY A 862 -0.73 7.91 -1.23
CA GLY A 862 -0.94 8.99 -2.18
C GLY A 862 -2.40 9.23 -2.46
N LEU A 863 -2.72 10.47 -2.80
CA LEU A 863 -4.02 10.85 -3.33
C LEU A 863 -3.82 12.06 -4.23
N GLN A 864 -3.95 11.84 -5.53
CA GLN A 864 -3.67 12.85 -6.55
C GLN A 864 -4.87 13.01 -7.48
N ARG A 865 -4.91 14.15 -8.17
CA ARG A 865 -5.98 14.54 -9.09
C ARG A 865 -5.38 14.89 -10.45
N LEU A 866 -5.91 14.28 -11.49
CA LEU A 866 -5.53 14.44 -12.88
C LEU A 866 -6.68 15.10 -13.64
N LYS A 867 -6.47 16.32 -14.12
CA LYS A 867 -7.47 17.06 -14.91
C LYS A 867 -7.01 17.21 -16.35
N TYR A 868 -7.83 16.78 -17.30
CA TYR A 868 -7.56 17.00 -18.72
C TYR A 868 -7.43 18.50 -19.01
N ASN A 869 -6.33 18.89 -19.66
CA ASN A 869 -5.94 20.29 -19.85
C ASN A 869 -6.17 20.81 -21.28
N GLY A 870 -6.74 19.98 -22.16
CA GLY A 870 -7.02 20.33 -23.55
C GLY A 870 -5.82 20.35 -24.49
N LYS A 871 -4.61 20.05 -24.00
CA LYS A 871 -3.41 19.96 -24.84
C LYS A 871 -3.38 18.61 -25.54
N PRO A 872 -3.05 18.55 -26.84
CA PRO A 872 -2.83 17.29 -27.53
C PRO A 872 -1.46 16.70 -27.14
N THR A 873 -1.38 15.37 -27.21
CA THR A 873 -0.13 14.60 -27.15
C THR A 873 -0.09 13.72 -28.38
N PHE A 874 1.06 13.63 -29.06
CA PHE A 874 1.24 12.76 -30.22
C PHE A 874 1.52 11.32 -29.79
N GLU A 875 0.63 10.38 -30.16
CA GLU A 875 0.73 8.96 -29.81
C GLU A 875 -0.24 8.11 -30.65
N MET A 876 -0.15 6.77 -30.51
CA MET A 876 -1.16 5.84 -31.00
C MET A 876 -2.47 5.99 -30.23
N LEU A 877 -3.50 6.56 -30.84
CA LEU A 877 -4.84 6.67 -30.27
C LEU A 877 -5.56 5.32 -30.22
N LYS A 878 -5.50 4.52 -31.29
CA LYS A 878 -6.13 3.19 -31.37
C LYS A 878 -5.27 2.24 -32.18
N VAL A 879 -5.40 0.96 -31.89
CA VAL A 879 -4.93 -0.12 -32.75
C VAL A 879 -6.10 -1.06 -32.92
N SER A 880 -6.57 -1.25 -34.15
CA SER A 880 -7.75 -2.05 -34.46
C SER A 880 -7.46 -3.18 -35.42
N ALA A 881 -8.10 -4.32 -35.18
CA ALA A 881 -8.05 -5.44 -36.12
C ALA A 881 -8.81 -5.12 -37.42
N ARG A 882 -8.27 -5.61 -38.54
CA ARG A 882 -8.88 -5.61 -39.87
C ARG A 882 -8.70 -6.99 -40.49
N THR A 883 -9.40 -7.27 -41.59
CA THR A 883 -9.47 -8.62 -42.19
C THR A 883 -8.12 -9.24 -42.57
N ASN A 884 -7.09 -8.44 -42.83
CA ASN A 884 -5.76 -8.89 -43.27
C ASN A 884 -4.62 -8.08 -42.64
N GLY A 885 -4.85 -7.43 -41.50
CA GLY A 885 -3.91 -6.48 -40.94
C GLY A 885 -4.39 -5.73 -39.72
N MET A 886 -3.63 -4.70 -39.35
CA MET A 886 -3.91 -3.84 -38.20
C MET A 886 -3.95 -2.38 -38.66
N GLU A 887 -4.92 -1.61 -38.17
CA GLU A 887 -5.01 -0.17 -38.38
C GLU A 887 -4.61 0.57 -37.11
N ILE A 888 -3.60 1.43 -37.20
CA ILE A 888 -3.15 2.32 -36.14
C ILE A 888 -3.74 3.70 -36.42
N GLU A 889 -4.51 4.25 -35.48
CA GLU A 889 -5.00 5.63 -35.50
C GLU A 889 -4.13 6.47 -34.57
N LEU A 890 -3.64 7.63 -35.03
CA LEU A 890 -2.80 8.57 -34.29
C LEU A 890 -3.61 9.79 -33.86
N THR A 891 -3.24 10.39 -32.73
CA THR A 891 -3.88 11.62 -32.23
C THR A 891 -3.65 12.84 -33.14
N GLU A 892 -2.45 12.94 -33.74
CA GLU A 892 -2.06 13.96 -34.72
C GLU A 892 -1.59 13.34 -36.05
N ALA A 893 -1.52 14.16 -37.10
CA ALA A 893 -1.01 13.72 -38.40
C ALA A 893 0.50 13.41 -38.31
N LEU A 894 0.92 12.24 -38.77
CA LEU A 894 2.32 11.82 -38.86
C LEU A 894 3.09 12.70 -39.86
N ASP A 895 4.33 13.07 -39.55
CA ASP A 895 5.20 13.79 -40.48
C ASP A 895 5.39 13.02 -41.80
N GLU A 896 5.44 13.72 -42.93
CA GLU A 896 5.55 13.15 -44.28
C GLU A 896 6.79 12.27 -44.48
N ARG A 897 7.84 12.49 -43.69
CA ARG A 897 9.10 11.73 -43.74
C ARG A 897 8.97 10.29 -43.22
N PHE A 898 7.93 9.98 -42.45
CA PHE A 898 7.81 8.73 -41.70
C PHE A 898 6.64 7.85 -42.15
N GLY A 899 6.68 6.59 -41.71
CA GLY A 899 5.59 5.63 -41.81
C GLY A 899 5.44 4.86 -43.12
N ALA A 900 6.00 5.34 -44.24
CA ALA A 900 5.78 4.69 -45.54
C ALA A 900 6.60 3.39 -45.74
N ASP A 901 7.68 3.20 -44.98
CA ASP A 901 8.56 2.05 -45.08
C ASP A 901 8.03 0.86 -44.25
N PRO A 902 7.64 -0.27 -44.88
CA PRO A 902 7.16 -1.45 -44.15
C PRO A 902 8.21 -2.06 -43.20
N THR A 903 9.50 -1.85 -43.46
CA THR A 903 10.59 -2.40 -42.62
C THR A 903 10.85 -1.58 -41.36
N ALA A 904 10.24 -0.40 -41.24
CA ALA A 904 10.40 0.46 -40.08
C ALA A 904 9.53 0.05 -38.88
N TYR A 905 8.57 -0.84 -39.07
CA TYR A 905 7.67 -1.31 -38.01
C TYR A 905 8.18 -2.62 -37.43
N GLU A 906 8.27 -2.68 -36.11
CA GLU A 906 8.47 -3.94 -35.41
C GLU A 906 7.11 -4.50 -35.00
N VAL A 907 6.79 -5.69 -35.51
CA VAL A 907 5.56 -6.40 -35.17
C VAL A 907 5.93 -7.80 -34.74
N GLN A 908 5.51 -8.17 -33.54
CA GLN A 908 5.66 -9.52 -33.01
C GLN A 908 4.32 -10.08 -32.60
N GLN A 909 4.21 -11.41 -32.56
CA GLN A 909 3.06 -12.06 -31.96
C GLN A 909 3.45 -13.27 -31.15
N TRP A 910 2.66 -13.60 -30.14
CA TRP A 910 2.79 -14.80 -29.31
C TRP A 910 1.43 -15.15 -28.70
N TYR A 911 1.31 -16.33 -28.11
CA TYR A 911 0.17 -16.67 -27.26
C TYR A 911 0.65 -17.05 -25.84
N TYR A 912 -0.31 -17.12 -24.93
CA TYR A 912 -0.07 -17.58 -23.57
C TYR A 912 -0.75 -18.91 -23.30
N GLN A 913 -0.06 -19.81 -22.62
CA GLN A 913 -0.61 -21.07 -22.14
C GLN A 913 -0.61 -21.11 -20.62
N PRO A 914 -1.77 -21.34 -19.97
CA PRO A 914 -1.82 -21.57 -18.53
C PRO A 914 -1.04 -22.82 -18.11
N THR A 915 -0.11 -22.66 -17.17
CA THR A 915 0.63 -23.75 -16.52
C THR A 915 0.47 -23.66 -15.00
N ALA A 916 0.92 -24.67 -14.26
CA ALA A 916 0.93 -24.62 -12.79
C ALA A 916 2.05 -23.73 -12.23
N ASP A 917 2.99 -23.30 -13.08
CA ASP A 917 4.10 -22.43 -12.70
C ASP A 917 3.61 -20.99 -12.52
N TYR A 918 4.34 -20.21 -11.72
CA TYR A 918 4.01 -18.80 -11.54
C TYR A 918 4.29 -18.02 -12.83
N GLY A 919 3.26 -17.39 -13.39
CA GLY A 919 3.37 -16.69 -14.66
C GLY A 919 3.57 -17.66 -15.83
N GLY A 920 3.82 -17.15 -17.02
CA GLY A 920 4.03 -17.99 -18.19
C GLY A 920 4.82 -17.29 -19.29
N PRO A 921 5.67 -18.02 -20.01
CA PRO A 921 6.45 -17.44 -21.10
C PRO A 921 5.55 -17.05 -22.27
N LYS A 922 6.05 -16.14 -23.10
CA LYS A 922 5.52 -15.90 -24.45
C LYS A 922 5.80 -17.14 -25.29
N LEU A 923 4.76 -17.84 -25.75
CA LEU A 923 4.89 -19.05 -26.58
C LEU A 923 4.65 -18.74 -28.05
N ASP A 924 5.36 -19.45 -28.92
CA ASP A 924 5.37 -19.22 -30.38
C ASP A 924 5.61 -17.74 -30.73
N GLN A 925 6.53 -17.10 -29.99
CA GLN A 925 6.91 -15.71 -30.26
C GLN A 925 7.64 -15.63 -31.60
N GLN A 926 7.10 -14.82 -32.51
CA GLN A 926 7.63 -14.67 -33.85
C GLN A 926 7.43 -13.25 -34.38
N ASP A 927 8.38 -12.79 -35.19
CA ASP A 927 8.25 -11.54 -35.94
C ASP A 927 7.22 -11.72 -37.06
N VAL A 928 6.42 -10.68 -37.30
CA VAL A 928 5.41 -10.63 -38.37
C VAL A 928 5.82 -9.57 -39.37
N ALA A 929 6.28 -10.01 -40.55
CA ALA A 929 6.68 -9.08 -41.60
C ALA A 929 5.50 -8.23 -42.09
N VAL A 930 5.66 -6.92 -42.08
CA VAL A 930 4.72 -5.99 -42.70
C VAL A 930 4.85 -6.09 -44.22
N ARG A 931 3.78 -6.54 -44.89
CA ARG A 931 3.80 -6.72 -46.35
C ARG A 931 3.68 -5.40 -47.10
N SER A 932 2.78 -4.54 -46.64
CA SER A 932 2.53 -3.22 -47.22
C SER A 932 1.98 -2.27 -46.15
N VAL A 933 2.19 -0.97 -46.37
CA VAL A 933 1.69 0.09 -45.50
C VAL A 933 0.83 1.05 -46.32
N HIS A 934 -0.33 1.40 -45.79
CA HIS A 934 -1.19 2.44 -46.36
C HIS A 934 -1.45 3.54 -45.33
N ILE A 935 -1.08 4.77 -45.66
CA ILE A 935 -1.29 5.94 -44.81
C ILE A 935 -2.49 6.72 -45.36
N SER A 936 -3.42 7.10 -44.50
CA SER A 936 -4.59 7.93 -44.88
C SER A 936 -4.17 9.33 -45.35
N ASP A 937 -5.06 9.99 -46.10
CA ASP A 937 -4.81 11.34 -46.63
C ASP A 937 -4.53 12.38 -45.53
N ASP A 938 -5.20 12.26 -44.38
CA ASP A 938 -4.97 13.11 -43.20
C ASP A 938 -3.74 12.70 -42.38
N ARG A 939 -3.05 11.63 -42.79
CA ARG A 939 -1.88 11.02 -42.14
C ARG A 939 -2.10 10.64 -40.67
N LYS A 940 -3.35 10.47 -40.25
CA LYS A 940 -3.71 10.01 -38.90
C LYS A 940 -3.95 8.52 -38.81
N LYS A 941 -4.00 7.80 -39.93
CA LYS A 941 -4.17 6.35 -39.93
C LYS A 941 -3.07 5.67 -40.72
N ILE A 942 -2.57 4.59 -40.16
CA ILE A 942 -1.58 3.70 -40.76
C ILE A 942 -2.19 2.30 -40.76
N PHE A 943 -2.45 1.76 -41.94
CA PHE A 943 -2.83 0.37 -42.10
C PHE A 943 -1.60 -0.48 -42.44
N LEU A 944 -1.37 -1.52 -41.65
CA LEU A 944 -0.31 -2.51 -41.83
C LEU A 944 -0.93 -3.80 -42.37
N GLU A 945 -0.58 -4.22 -43.59
CA GLU A 945 -0.97 -5.53 -44.11
C GLU A 945 -0.09 -6.62 -43.48
N LEU A 946 -0.70 -7.51 -42.70
CA LEU A 946 -0.03 -8.52 -41.87
C LEU A 946 -0.65 -9.90 -42.14
N PRO A 947 -0.27 -10.60 -43.22
CA PRO A 947 -0.89 -11.88 -43.60
C PRO A 947 -0.59 -13.03 -42.61
N GLY A 948 0.34 -12.84 -41.68
CA GLY A 948 0.76 -13.86 -40.72
C GLY A 948 0.06 -13.84 -39.36
N LEU A 949 -0.93 -12.96 -39.14
CA LEU A 949 -1.62 -12.85 -37.85
C LEU A 949 -2.40 -14.13 -37.51
N LYS A 950 -2.36 -14.53 -36.23
CA LYS A 950 -3.04 -15.71 -35.70
C LYS A 950 -4.08 -15.32 -34.65
N GLU A 951 -5.27 -15.91 -34.72
CA GLU A 951 -6.30 -15.81 -33.68
C GLU A 951 -5.80 -16.43 -32.36
N GLY A 952 -6.17 -15.83 -31.22
CA GLY A 952 -5.73 -16.20 -29.88
C GLY A 952 -4.36 -15.65 -29.47
N TYR A 953 -3.73 -14.80 -30.29
CA TYR A 953 -2.39 -14.26 -30.05
C TYR A 953 -2.45 -12.81 -29.55
N VAL A 954 -1.45 -12.42 -28.78
CA VAL A 954 -1.09 -11.01 -28.55
C VAL A 954 -0.24 -10.56 -29.72
N VAL A 955 -0.58 -9.42 -30.31
CA VAL A 955 0.16 -8.73 -31.37
C VAL A 955 0.79 -7.48 -30.76
N TYR A 956 2.11 -7.49 -30.66
CA TYR A 956 2.90 -6.34 -30.26
C TYR A 956 3.26 -5.51 -31.49
N ILE A 957 3.02 -4.20 -31.39
CA ILE A 957 3.38 -3.23 -32.42
C ILE A 957 4.26 -2.17 -31.77
N HIS A 958 5.41 -1.93 -32.36
CA HIS A 958 6.37 -0.93 -31.91
C HIS A 958 6.74 0.01 -33.06
N LEU A 959 6.50 1.30 -32.83
CA LEU A 959 6.82 2.39 -33.77
C LEU A 959 8.20 2.97 -33.45
N PRO A 960 8.99 3.40 -34.44
CA PRO A 960 10.27 4.04 -34.14
C PRO A 960 10.13 5.33 -33.33
N TYR A 961 10.84 5.43 -32.19
CA TYR A 961 10.77 6.57 -31.26
C TYR A 961 11.04 7.94 -31.88
N HIS A 962 11.84 8.00 -32.94
CA HIS A 962 12.25 9.24 -33.59
C HIS A 962 11.14 9.85 -34.48
N TRP A 963 9.99 9.17 -34.62
CA TRP A 963 8.87 9.68 -35.39
C TRP A 963 8.20 10.86 -34.70
N THR A 964 7.82 11.85 -35.51
CA THR A 964 7.15 13.06 -35.03
C THR A 964 5.85 13.30 -35.76
N SER A 965 4.96 14.07 -35.14
CA SER A 965 3.82 14.65 -35.85
C SER A 965 4.30 15.70 -36.85
N THR A 966 3.40 16.12 -37.74
CA THR A 966 3.59 17.27 -38.65
C THR A 966 3.91 18.58 -37.91
N ASN A 967 3.57 18.66 -36.62
CA ASN A 967 3.91 19.80 -35.74
C ASN A 967 5.24 19.61 -35.00
N GLY A 968 5.98 18.53 -35.28
CA GLY A 968 7.25 18.21 -34.62
C GLY A 968 7.12 17.63 -33.21
N GLN A 969 5.93 17.20 -32.79
CA GLN A 969 5.76 16.56 -31.48
C GLN A 969 6.28 15.12 -31.52
N PRO A 970 7.11 14.67 -30.56
CA PRO A 970 7.56 13.29 -30.48
C PRO A 970 6.44 12.35 -30.00
N LEU A 971 6.57 11.05 -30.29
CA LEU A 971 5.69 10.03 -29.71
C LEU A 971 5.82 10.01 -28.18
N TRP A 972 4.68 10.00 -27.49
CA TRP A 972 4.66 9.81 -26.04
C TRP A 972 4.92 8.36 -25.63
N SER A 973 4.35 7.41 -26.37
CA SER A 973 4.58 5.97 -26.21
C SER A 973 4.66 5.34 -27.60
N THR A 974 5.58 4.41 -27.79
CA THR A 974 5.84 3.78 -29.09
C THR A 974 5.23 2.39 -29.23
N GLU A 975 4.75 1.81 -28.12
CA GLU A 975 4.33 0.42 -28.04
C GLU A 975 2.82 0.24 -27.86
N ALA A 976 2.28 -0.82 -28.43
CA ALA A 976 0.92 -1.31 -28.19
C ALA A 976 0.90 -2.84 -28.15
N TRP A 977 0.12 -3.41 -27.22
CA TRP A 977 -0.12 -4.84 -27.14
C TRP A 977 -1.59 -5.11 -27.40
N TYR A 978 -1.90 -5.61 -28.60
CA TYR A 978 -3.25 -5.94 -29.01
C TYR A 978 -3.55 -7.42 -28.75
N THR A 979 -4.67 -7.75 -28.11
CA THR A 979 -5.12 -9.14 -27.96
C THR A 979 -6.10 -9.47 -29.09
N LEU A 980 -5.74 -10.42 -29.96
CA LEU A 980 -6.54 -10.83 -31.11
C LEU A 980 -7.30 -12.11 -30.76
N ASN A 981 -8.54 -11.95 -30.33
CA ASN A 981 -9.44 -13.03 -29.89
C ASN A 981 -10.10 -13.77 -31.03
#